data_AF-A0A8J5HKB9-F1
#
_entry.id   AF-A0A8J5HKB9-F1
#
_cell.length_a   1.000
_cell.length_b   1.000
_cell.length_c   1.000
_cell.angle_alpha   90.00
_cell.angle_beta   90.00
_cell.angle_gamma   90.00
#
_symmetry.space_group_name_H-M   'P 1'
#
loop_
_entity.id
_entity.type
_entity.pdbx_description
1 polymer ?
#
loop_
_entity_poly.entity_id
_entity_poly.type
_entity_poly.pdbx_seq_one_letter_code
_entity_poly.pdbx_strand_id
1 'polypeptide(L)'
;MDRRNWLWRRKSSEKSPGVTESSGSASSERHSGEQEILGTSISSPKHPQSPDVFSKDLNHEAYETIKALNDKLSASLLNISAREDLVTEHAKVAEEAVLGWENAEKEVSFLRQQLEAATRKNSFLEDKAIHLEAALKECVRQLRLTREEQEQKVQDAILKETQKRKSEKSELELHLIELQAQMDVKTEISNSINLDLQSKIEILTKGNSSLKADLVTLTEDLHMKTLELELSTRTAETVSKQHLDSIKKMAKLEAECHKLRIAARKLPIANEHIFSPNSHYVESVTDSQSDAGERLLSIKHEQICSDSRAPTLSFELSQFRKGKDSPRNLESSVEISLMDDFIEMERLVALPEIDHGNSSIEHDACSDLTVSVDSTSRKELEVVNLHVSELDKMIGKMNTEKVEMEESLAVTNIQLKDTCKQVEAAEVKLVELQRQLNLINDEKHALELELEVKEGKKNEMEVQLELAHAKNVQLTERITILDSNFEEEKKLSAKLRVRCQNIEATEAKRKEMELQLGSAVGEIAELKGKIRLLGQVEGGKMMSTELASRCWKIDQLEHNKELESRLEFAKLKIGEQYDKANITDRKPKEDKPFSEGLFFECQNVEVIIAKNKELKCQLCSQKIEVNLLREKVNVLEAIAEKERVLASEISADLEAAKVKRNELVLQLESAHMEIKNLQEKFGSLEKQFEEEKLISADFAEKYHKLENGMSSKQQSFGLHSTAISNRKLIVGQEKEIVLAAAKLVQCQKTLASLNQQLKLMSNFDVLMLEINEPGHCWS
;
A
#
# COMPACT_ATOMS: atom_id res chain seq x y z
N MET A 1 40.58 -2.22 10.57
CA MET A 1 41.49 -1.72 11.62
C MET A 1 41.71 -2.83 12.63
N ASP A 2 42.94 -3.21 12.93
CA ASP A 2 43.22 -4.18 14.00
C ASP A 2 43.10 -3.54 15.38
N ARG A 3 42.20 -4.05 16.24
CA ARG A 3 42.38 -4.01 17.70
C ARG A 3 41.99 -5.35 18.32
N ARG A 4 42.88 -5.84 19.18
CA ARG A 4 42.79 -7.14 19.87
C ARG A 4 42.04 -6.98 21.20
N ASN A 5 41.37 -8.06 21.64
CA ASN A 5 41.17 -8.51 23.04
C ASN A 5 40.25 -9.75 22.96
N TRP A 6 40.68 -11.01 23.02
CA TRP A 6 41.37 -11.78 24.08
C TRP A 6 40.56 -12.01 25.37
N LEU A 7 40.20 -13.30 25.55
CA LEU A 7 39.73 -13.98 26.78
C LEU A 7 38.34 -13.57 27.31
N TRP A 8 37.52 -14.46 27.90
CA TRP A 8 37.77 -15.84 28.36
C TRP A 8 36.76 -16.86 27.82
N ARG A 9 37.22 -18.08 27.54
CA ARG A 9 36.37 -19.24 27.21
C ARG A 9 36.38 -20.21 28.41
N ARG A 10 35.25 -20.38 29.11
CA ARG A 10 35.12 -21.48 30.09
C ARG A 10 35.05 -22.82 29.35
N LYS A 11 36.10 -23.64 29.49
CA LYS A 11 36.03 -25.09 29.33
C LYS A 11 36.61 -25.71 30.61
N SER A 12 35.82 -26.52 31.29
CA SER A 12 36.26 -27.24 32.50
C SER A 12 37.32 -28.27 32.12
N SER A 13 38.53 -28.13 32.64
CA SER A 13 39.57 -29.16 32.52
C SER A 13 39.60 -29.95 33.82
N GLU A 14 39.20 -31.22 33.78
CA GLU A 14 39.57 -32.14 34.84
C GLU A 14 41.09 -32.33 34.83
N LYS A 15 41.76 -31.99 35.93
CA LYS A 15 42.74 -32.81 36.67
C LYS A 15 43.51 -31.89 37.63
N SER A 16 43.32 -32.10 38.93
CA SER A 16 44.24 -31.72 40.00
C SER A 16 44.05 -32.74 41.14
N PRO A 17 45.09 -33.15 41.88
CA PRO A 17 45.05 -34.40 42.64
C PRO A 17 44.69 -34.24 44.13
N GLY A 18 44.14 -35.31 44.70
CA GLY A 18 44.37 -35.68 46.10
C GLY A 18 43.42 -35.10 47.15
N VAL A 19 42.39 -35.87 47.51
CA VAL A 19 41.92 -35.95 48.89
C VAL A 19 41.91 -37.41 49.31
N THR A 20 42.52 -37.65 50.46
CA THR A 20 42.84 -38.91 51.12
C THR A 20 41.69 -39.91 51.31
N GLU A 21 41.95 -41.18 51.00
CA GLU A 21 41.59 -42.29 51.89
C GLU A 21 42.84 -43.14 52.15
N SER A 22 43.32 -43.18 53.40
CA SER A 22 44.27 -44.20 53.87
C SER A 22 44.27 -44.25 55.39
N SER A 23 43.74 -45.33 55.96
CA SER A 23 43.76 -45.57 57.39
C SER A 23 44.87 -46.57 57.75
N GLY A 24 45.78 -46.13 58.63
CA GLY A 24 46.48 -46.98 59.60
C GLY A 24 47.33 -48.16 59.10
N SER A 25 48.65 -48.00 59.16
CA SER A 25 49.53 -48.94 59.89
C SER A 25 50.89 -48.30 60.18
N ALA A 26 51.56 -48.75 61.25
CA ALA A 26 52.84 -48.22 61.68
C ALA A 26 54.03 -49.03 61.13
N SER A 27 55.16 -48.38 60.84
CA SER A 27 56.49 -48.83 61.32
C SER A 27 57.67 -47.93 60.89
N SER A 28 58.51 -47.59 61.89
CA SER A 28 59.98 -47.49 61.86
C SER A 28 60.74 -47.04 60.60
N GLU A 29 61.33 -45.84 60.65
CA GLU A 29 62.77 -45.56 60.36
C GLU A 29 63.16 -44.22 60.99
N ARG A 30 64.00 -44.16 62.04
CA ARG A 30 65.48 -44.09 62.03
C ARG A 30 66.10 -43.04 61.10
N HIS A 31 66.61 -41.93 61.65
CA HIS A 31 68.05 -41.72 61.95
C HIS A 31 68.32 -40.29 62.49
N SER A 32 69.54 -40.06 63.00
CA SER A 32 70.05 -38.83 63.63
C SER A 32 69.51 -38.55 65.06
N GLY A 33 70.33 -38.12 66.03
CA GLY A 33 71.79 -37.93 65.95
C GLY A 33 72.41 -37.23 67.17
N GLU A 34 72.75 -38.02 68.20
CA GLU A 34 73.88 -37.86 69.14
C GLU A 34 73.99 -36.65 70.11
N GLN A 35 74.82 -36.87 71.15
CA GLN A 35 75.27 -35.97 72.24
C GLN A 35 74.34 -35.89 73.48
N GLU A 36 74.29 -36.86 74.41
CA GLU A 36 75.32 -37.64 75.16
C GLU A 36 75.82 -36.93 76.44
N ILE A 37 76.21 -37.72 77.47
CA ILE A 37 76.78 -37.32 78.79
C ILE A 37 75.72 -36.73 79.76
N LEU A 38 75.48 -37.19 80.99
CA LEU A 38 75.94 -38.31 81.85
C LEU A 38 74.69 -38.71 82.69
N GLY A 39 74.35 -39.94 83.08
CA GLY A 39 75.17 -41.12 83.37
C GLY A 39 75.10 -41.44 84.87
N THR A 40 74.06 -42.15 85.34
CA THR A 40 74.04 -42.76 86.69
C THR A 40 73.16 -44.01 86.72
N SER A 41 73.78 -45.16 86.97
CA SER A 41 73.07 -46.43 87.18
C SER A 41 72.60 -46.56 88.63
N ILE A 42 71.35 -46.97 88.86
CA ILE A 42 70.88 -47.44 90.16
C ILE A 42 70.13 -48.77 89.97
N SER A 43 70.58 -49.80 90.68
CA SER A 43 69.98 -51.13 90.70
C SER A 43 68.91 -51.25 91.79
N SER A 44 67.96 -52.18 91.61
CA SER A 44 66.94 -52.47 92.62
C SER A 44 67.54 -53.14 93.88
N PRO A 45 66.90 -53.00 95.07
CA PRO A 45 67.56 -53.22 96.36
C PRO A 45 67.73 -54.69 96.76
N LYS A 46 68.69 -54.96 97.64
CA LYS A 46 68.83 -56.24 98.35
C LYS A 46 68.19 -56.20 99.74
N HIS A 47 67.66 -57.35 100.17
CA HIS A 47 67.17 -57.62 101.51
C HIS A 47 68.32 -57.69 102.53
N PRO A 48 68.16 -57.26 103.81
CA PRO A 48 69.26 -57.09 104.75
C PRO A 48 69.59 -58.32 105.61
N GLN A 49 70.85 -58.39 106.09
CA GLN A 49 71.20 -58.85 107.45
C GLN A 49 72.63 -58.43 107.86
N SER A 50 72.78 -58.10 109.14
CA SER A 50 73.96 -57.76 109.98
C SER A 50 75.37 -57.57 109.39
N PRO A 51 76.07 -56.52 109.87
CA PRO A 51 77.39 -56.64 110.46
C PRO A 51 77.35 -56.34 111.98
N ASP A 52 78.33 -56.85 112.72
CA ASP A 52 78.44 -56.70 114.19
C ASP A 52 79.77 -56.03 114.58
N VAL A 53 79.85 -55.53 115.81
CA VAL A 53 81.06 -55.11 116.56
C VAL A 53 81.78 -53.79 116.17
N PHE A 54 81.55 -52.77 117.02
CA PHE A 54 82.49 -51.74 117.55
C PHE A 54 83.27 -50.78 116.60
N SER A 55 83.01 -49.46 116.71
CA SER A 55 83.80 -48.52 117.56
C SER A 55 83.48 -47.02 117.42
N LYS A 56 82.89 -46.44 118.49
CA LYS A 56 82.95 -45.02 118.97
C LYS A 56 82.49 -43.81 118.11
N ASP A 57 82.07 -42.79 118.87
CA ASP A 57 81.83 -41.36 118.57
C ASP A 57 80.91 -41.00 117.39
N LEU A 58 79.60 -40.88 117.70
CA LEU A 58 78.50 -40.95 116.73
C LEU A 58 77.65 -39.66 116.57
N ASN A 59 78.04 -38.53 117.19
CA ASN A 59 77.09 -37.41 117.39
C ASN A 59 77.15 -36.27 116.35
N HIS A 60 78.29 -36.01 115.69
CA HIS A 60 78.43 -34.81 114.85
C HIS A 60 78.23 -35.07 113.34
N GLU A 61 78.70 -36.21 112.84
CA GLU A 61 78.55 -36.61 111.43
C GLU A 61 77.08 -36.97 111.09
N ALA A 62 76.35 -37.51 112.07
CA ALA A 62 74.90 -37.74 111.98
C ALA A 62 74.12 -36.43 111.70
N TYR A 63 74.55 -35.30 112.27
CA TYR A 63 73.81 -34.04 112.13
C TYR A 63 73.94 -33.41 110.74
N GLU A 64 75.16 -33.37 110.19
CA GLU A 64 75.37 -32.84 108.82
C GLU A 64 74.87 -33.81 107.75
N THR A 65 74.87 -35.14 107.98
CA THR A 65 74.22 -36.09 107.05
C THR A 65 72.70 -35.97 107.07
N ILE A 66 72.06 -35.80 108.24
CA ILE A 66 70.62 -35.48 108.34
C ILE A 66 70.29 -34.18 107.62
N LYS A 67 71.09 -33.13 107.81
CA LYS A 67 70.90 -31.82 107.14
C LYS A 67 71.05 -31.93 105.62
N ALA A 68 72.09 -32.60 105.12
CA ALA A 68 72.28 -32.82 103.68
C ALA A 68 71.17 -33.71 103.07
N LEU A 69 70.55 -34.60 103.84
CA LEU A 69 69.35 -35.35 103.41
C LEU A 69 68.10 -34.47 103.42
N ASN A 70 67.92 -33.60 104.42
CA ASN A 70 66.83 -32.62 104.47
C ASN A 70 66.90 -31.65 103.28
N ASP A 71 68.07 -31.08 102.99
CA ASP A 71 68.23 -30.11 101.90
C ASP A 71 68.00 -30.78 100.52
N LYS A 72 68.40 -32.06 100.37
CA LYS A 72 68.04 -32.89 99.21
C LYS A 72 66.54 -33.16 99.14
N LEU A 73 65.88 -33.45 100.27
CA LEU A 73 64.43 -33.64 100.34
C LEU A 73 63.70 -32.37 99.93
N SER A 74 64.10 -31.20 100.45
CA SER A 74 63.54 -29.90 100.07
C SER A 74 63.76 -29.58 98.58
N ALA A 75 64.96 -29.84 98.04
CA ALA A 75 65.23 -29.68 96.61
C ALA A 75 64.41 -30.66 95.74
N SER A 76 64.19 -31.90 96.20
CA SER A 76 63.30 -32.85 95.53
C SER A 76 61.84 -32.42 95.59
N LEU A 77 61.36 -31.91 96.73
CA LEU A 77 59.99 -31.41 96.90
C LEU A 77 59.73 -30.17 96.03
N LEU A 78 60.69 -29.23 95.92
CA LEU A 78 60.59 -28.09 95.00
C LEU A 78 60.62 -28.50 93.52
N ASN A 79 61.35 -29.57 93.17
CA ASN A 79 61.35 -30.15 91.83
C ASN A 79 60.03 -30.88 91.54
N ILE A 80 59.42 -31.52 92.54
CA ILE A 80 58.08 -32.11 92.45
C ILE A 80 57.04 -31.01 92.26
N SER A 81 57.01 -29.97 93.09
CA SER A 81 56.02 -28.89 92.95
C SER A 81 56.15 -28.16 91.61
N ALA A 82 57.37 -27.85 91.16
CA ALA A 82 57.58 -27.23 89.84
C ALA A 82 57.18 -28.14 88.66
N ARG A 83 57.18 -29.47 88.84
CA ARG A 83 56.64 -30.42 87.86
C ARG A 83 55.12 -30.52 87.95
N GLU A 84 54.55 -30.45 89.14
CA GLU A 84 53.10 -30.41 89.37
C GLU A 84 52.51 -29.13 88.74
N ASP A 85 53.11 -27.96 88.99
CA ASP A 85 52.77 -26.68 88.35
C ASP A 85 52.78 -26.82 86.81
N LEU A 86 53.88 -27.33 86.24
CA LEU A 86 54.01 -27.57 84.79
C LEU A 86 52.96 -28.55 84.24
N VAL A 87 52.59 -29.59 85.01
CA VAL A 87 51.50 -30.50 84.66
C VAL A 87 50.14 -29.79 84.70
N THR A 88 49.91 -28.86 85.64
CA THR A 88 48.66 -28.06 85.63
C THR A 88 48.60 -27.09 84.44
N GLU A 89 49.71 -26.47 84.04
CA GLU A 89 49.74 -25.63 82.84
C GLU A 89 49.53 -26.45 81.56
N HIS A 90 50.15 -27.63 81.45
CA HIS A 90 49.87 -28.55 80.34
C HIS A 90 48.42 -29.05 80.31
N ALA A 91 47.79 -29.25 81.48
CA ALA A 91 46.37 -29.59 81.57
C ALA A 91 45.49 -28.44 81.06
N LYS A 92 45.72 -27.19 81.51
CA LYS A 92 45.01 -26.00 81.02
C LYS A 92 45.14 -25.83 79.51
N VAL A 93 46.35 -25.94 78.97
CA VAL A 93 46.59 -25.83 77.51
C VAL A 93 45.89 -26.95 76.74
N ALA A 94 45.78 -28.15 77.30
CA ALA A 94 44.98 -29.24 76.70
C ALA A 94 43.46 -28.95 76.77
N GLU A 95 42.96 -28.42 77.88
CA GLU A 95 41.56 -28.02 78.05
C GLU A 95 41.17 -26.88 77.09
N GLU A 96 41.98 -25.82 77.01
CA GLU A 96 41.77 -24.71 76.07
C GLU A 96 41.81 -25.18 74.60
N ALA A 97 42.74 -26.10 74.27
CA ALA A 97 42.77 -26.70 72.95
C ALA A 97 41.48 -27.49 72.65
N VAL A 98 41.03 -28.36 73.57
CA VAL A 98 39.78 -29.13 73.42
C VAL A 98 38.56 -28.23 73.28
N LEU A 99 38.45 -27.17 74.08
CA LEU A 99 37.38 -26.17 73.95
C LEU A 99 37.42 -25.44 72.59
N GLY A 100 38.62 -25.17 72.07
CA GLY A 100 38.81 -24.66 70.72
C GLY A 100 38.33 -25.63 69.64
N TRP A 101 38.70 -26.91 69.74
CA TRP A 101 38.23 -27.96 68.83
C TRP A 101 36.70 -28.14 68.88
N GLU A 102 36.10 -28.21 70.07
CA GLU A 102 34.65 -28.31 70.21
C GLU A 102 33.91 -27.12 69.58
N ASN A 103 34.42 -25.89 69.76
CA ASN A 103 33.78 -24.71 69.21
C ASN A 103 33.92 -24.64 67.69
N ALA A 104 35.07 -25.05 67.13
CA ALA A 104 35.24 -25.23 65.69
C ALA A 104 34.32 -26.33 65.13
N GLU A 105 34.13 -27.45 65.85
CA GLU A 105 33.18 -28.50 65.44
C GLU A 105 31.73 -28.01 65.47
N LYS A 106 31.33 -27.25 66.49
CA LYS A 106 30.01 -26.61 66.57
C LYS A 106 29.78 -25.67 65.38
N GLU A 107 30.74 -24.81 65.04
CA GLU A 107 30.65 -23.92 63.87
C GLU A 107 30.60 -24.71 62.54
N VAL A 108 31.46 -25.71 62.37
CA VAL A 108 31.44 -26.59 61.18
C VAL A 108 30.11 -27.34 61.06
N SER A 109 29.49 -27.77 62.16
CA SER A 109 28.18 -28.43 62.16
C SER A 109 27.07 -27.47 61.70
N PHE A 110 27.10 -26.21 62.15
CA PHE A 110 26.16 -25.16 61.75
C PHE A 110 26.33 -24.76 60.29
N LEU A 111 27.57 -24.59 59.81
CA LEU A 111 27.87 -24.28 58.41
C LEU A 111 27.48 -25.45 57.48
N ARG A 112 27.69 -26.71 57.90
CA ARG A 112 27.17 -27.90 57.19
C ARG A 112 25.64 -27.87 57.10
N GLN A 113 24.94 -27.58 58.20
CA GLN A 113 23.48 -27.51 58.20
C GLN A 113 22.94 -26.39 57.30
N GLN A 114 23.58 -25.21 57.29
CA GLN A 114 23.25 -24.12 56.37
C GLN A 114 23.50 -24.50 54.91
N LEU A 115 24.65 -25.11 54.60
CA LEU A 115 24.97 -25.59 53.25
C LEU A 115 23.95 -26.62 52.77
N GLU A 116 23.57 -27.58 53.62
CA GLU A 116 22.58 -28.61 53.31
C GLU A 116 21.14 -28.05 53.18
N ALA A 117 20.82 -26.97 53.89
CA ALA A 117 19.58 -26.23 53.69
C ALA A 117 19.60 -25.42 52.37
N ALA A 118 20.76 -24.91 51.96
CA ALA A 118 20.93 -24.19 50.70
C ALA A 118 20.90 -25.14 49.49
N THR A 119 21.54 -26.32 49.56
CA THR A 119 21.49 -27.31 48.46
C THR A 119 20.07 -27.85 48.25
N ARG A 120 19.32 -28.15 49.33
CA ARG A 120 17.89 -28.53 49.25
C ARG A 120 17.01 -27.44 48.62
N LYS A 121 17.30 -26.16 48.88
CA LYS A 121 16.60 -25.03 48.23
C LYS A 121 16.98 -24.92 46.76
N ASN A 122 18.25 -25.11 46.41
CA ASN A 122 18.71 -25.07 45.03
C ASN A 122 18.10 -26.21 44.20
N SER A 123 18.08 -27.45 44.71
CA SER A 123 17.45 -28.56 44.00
C SER A 123 15.95 -28.35 43.78
N PHE A 124 15.23 -27.82 44.78
CA PHE A 124 13.81 -27.45 44.61
C PHE A 124 13.58 -26.36 43.55
N LEU A 125 14.50 -25.38 43.45
CA LEU A 125 14.43 -24.35 42.42
C LEU A 125 14.80 -24.89 41.03
N GLU A 126 15.71 -25.86 40.96
CA GLU A 126 16.10 -26.57 39.73
C GLU A 126 14.96 -27.47 39.22
N ASP A 127 14.34 -28.26 40.10
CA ASP A 127 13.10 -29.02 39.82
C ASP A 127 11.98 -28.09 39.32
N LYS A 128 11.79 -26.93 39.96
CA LYS A 128 10.81 -25.92 39.53
C LYS A 128 11.17 -25.34 38.15
N ALA A 129 12.44 -25.08 37.87
CA ALA A 129 12.88 -24.60 36.56
C ALA A 129 12.63 -25.64 35.46
N ILE A 130 12.92 -26.91 35.72
CA ILE A 130 12.64 -28.04 34.81
C ILE A 130 11.13 -28.15 34.54
N HIS A 131 10.29 -28.06 35.56
CA HIS A 131 8.83 -28.06 35.40
C HIS A 131 8.31 -26.87 34.58
N LEU A 132 8.83 -25.67 34.81
CA LEU A 132 8.47 -24.47 34.02
C LEU A 132 8.97 -24.57 32.57
N GLU A 133 10.15 -25.14 32.33
CA GLU A 133 10.65 -25.37 30.97
C GLU A 133 9.81 -26.42 30.22
N ALA A 134 9.36 -27.47 30.91
CA ALA A 134 8.45 -28.48 30.36
C ALA A 134 7.08 -27.88 30.01
N ALA A 135 6.48 -27.09 30.92
CA ALA A 135 5.23 -26.38 30.66
C ALA A 135 5.36 -25.40 29.49
N LEU A 136 6.45 -24.61 29.42
CA LEU A 136 6.71 -23.70 28.32
C LEU A 136 6.87 -24.44 26.97
N LYS A 137 7.56 -25.59 26.95
CA LYS A 137 7.67 -26.43 25.75
C LYS A 137 6.30 -26.92 25.28
N GLU A 138 5.43 -27.32 26.21
CA GLU A 138 4.06 -27.75 25.89
C GLU A 138 3.20 -26.59 25.38
N CYS A 139 3.21 -25.42 26.03
CA CYS A 139 2.52 -24.23 25.52
C CYS A 139 2.99 -23.85 24.11
N VAL A 140 4.30 -23.89 23.85
CA VAL A 140 4.86 -23.64 22.50
C VAL A 140 4.45 -24.73 21.50
N ARG A 141 4.30 -25.99 21.92
CA ARG A 141 3.80 -27.08 21.06
C ARG A 141 2.33 -26.88 20.71
N GLN A 142 1.49 -26.51 21.68
CA GLN A 142 0.07 -26.20 21.46
C GLN A 142 -0.10 -25.00 20.52
N LEU A 143 0.64 -23.92 20.74
CA LEU A 143 0.62 -22.74 19.85
C LEU A 143 1.02 -23.07 18.40
N ARG A 144 1.94 -24.02 18.20
CA ARG A 144 2.29 -24.53 16.86
C ARG A 144 1.13 -25.31 16.24
N LEU A 145 0.56 -26.28 16.95
CA LEU A 145 -0.58 -27.06 16.44
C LEU A 145 -1.78 -26.17 16.11
N THR A 146 -2.15 -25.22 16.98
CA THR A 146 -3.29 -24.32 16.70
C THR A 146 -3.02 -23.40 15.51
N ARG A 147 -1.74 -23.01 15.30
CA ARG A 147 -1.34 -22.29 14.08
C ARG A 147 -1.43 -23.18 12.86
N GLU A 148 -0.84 -24.37 12.89
CA GLU A 148 -0.81 -25.34 11.78
C GLU A 148 -2.24 -25.73 11.35
N GLU A 149 -3.13 -25.99 12.31
CA GLU A 149 -4.56 -26.17 12.06
C GLU A 149 -5.21 -24.96 11.39
N GLN A 150 -4.92 -23.74 11.86
CA GLN A 150 -5.52 -22.53 11.29
C GLN A 150 -4.95 -22.21 9.90
N GLU A 151 -3.67 -22.48 9.68
CA GLU A 151 -2.99 -22.36 8.39
C GLU A 151 -3.58 -23.35 7.39
N GLN A 152 -3.84 -24.60 7.80
CA GLN A 152 -4.58 -25.59 6.99
C GLN A 152 -6.03 -25.14 6.70
N LYS A 153 -6.78 -24.66 7.70
CA LYS A 153 -8.17 -24.16 7.51
C LYS A 153 -8.22 -22.99 6.53
N VAL A 154 -7.20 -22.11 6.55
CA VAL A 154 -7.06 -21.01 5.59
C VAL A 154 -6.69 -21.52 4.19
N GLN A 155 -5.76 -22.47 4.07
CA GLN A 155 -5.42 -23.09 2.77
C GLN A 155 -6.64 -23.81 2.15
N ASP A 156 -7.39 -24.59 2.93
CA ASP A 156 -8.61 -25.26 2.50
C ASP A 156 -9.69 -24.28 2.02
N ALA A 157 -9.85 -23.15 2.73
CA ALA A 157 -10.79 -22.10 2.35
C ALA A 157 -10.36 -21.39 1.04
N ILE A 158 -9.08 -21.07 0.91
CA ILE A 158 -8.50 -20.50 -0.32
C ILE A 158 -8.67 -21.46 -1.50
N LEU A 159 -8.44 -22.77 -1.32
CA LEU A 159 -8.63 -23.77 -2.36
C LEU A 159 -10.10 -23.87 -2.81
N LYS A 160 -11.04 -23.91 -1.87
CA LYS A 160 -12.50 -23.94 -2.16
C LYS A 160 -12.95 -22.70 -2.92
N GLU A 161 -12.59 -21.50 -2.46
CA GLU A 161 -12.96 -20.25 -3.13
C GLU A 161 -12.24 -20.10 -4.48
N THR A 162 -11.01 -20.59 -4.61
CA THR A 162 -10.30 -20.65 -5.91
C THR A 162 -10.99 -21.60 -6.89
N GLN A 163 -11.53 -22.73 -6.42
CA GLN A 163 -12.32 -23.64 -7.26
C GLN A 163 -13.65 -22.99 -7.68
N LYS A 164 -14.37 -22.35 -6.75
CA LYS A 164 -15.62 -21.62 -7.02
C LYS A 164 -15.41 -20.49 -8.05
N ARG A 165 -14.36 -19.69 -7.90
CA ARG A 165 -14.01 -18.63 -8.87
C ARG A 165 -13.58 -19.18 -10.24
N LYS A 166 -13.07 -20.42 -10.30
CA LYS A 166 -12.81 -21.10 -11.58
C LYS A 166 -14.10 -21.55 -12.27
N SER A 167 -15.09 -22.07 -11.53
CA SER A 167 -16.40 -22.39 -12.13
C SER A 167 -17.14 -21.13 -12.58
N GLU A 168 -17.22 -20.10 -11.72
CA GLU A 168 -17.82 -18.79 -12.06
C GLU A 168 -17.15 -18.17 -13.29
N LYS A 169 -15.81 -18.23 -13.38
CA LYS A 169 -15.08 -17.78 -14.58
C LYS A 169 -15.42 -18.59 -15.83
N SER A 170 -15.53 -19.91 -15.73
CA SER A 170 -15.90 -20.75 -16.88
C SER A 170 -17.36 -20.54 -17.34
N GLU A 171 -18.27 -20.25 -16.42
CA GLU A 171 -19.65 -19.88 -16.73
C GLU A 171 -19.72 -18.53 -17.47
N LEU A 172 -18.94 -17.54 -17.01
CA LEU A 172 -18.81 -16.25 -17.69
C LEU A 172 -18.12 -16.36 -19.07
N GLU A 173 -17.11 -17.24 -19.20
CA GLU A 173 -16.46 -17.53 -20.50
C GLU A 173 -17.45 -18.18 -21.49
N LEU A 174 -18.31 -19.10 -21.03
CA LEU A 174 -19.38 -19.66 -21.86
C LEU A 174 -20.42 -18.60 -22.26
N HIS A 175 -20.81 -17.70 -21.35
CA HIS A 175 -21.71 -16.59 -21.68
C HIS A 175 -21.11 -15.61 -22.70
N LEU A 176 -19.79 -15.35 -22.66
CA LEU A 176 -19.12 -14.52 -23.67
C LEU A 176 -19.07 -15.22 -25.04
N ILE A 177 -18.84 -16.53 -25.09
CA ILE A 177 -18.86 -17.31 -26.34
C ILE A 177 -20.27 -17.32 -26.96
N GLU A 178 -21.31 -17.51 -26.15
CA GLU A 178 -22.72 -17.47 -26.60
C GLU A 178 -23.10 -16.08 -27.14
N LEU A 179 -22.76 -15.00 -26.42
CA LEU A 179 -23.02 -13.64 -26.88
C LEU A 179 -22.25 -13.29 -28.16
N GLN A 180 -21.01 -13.77 -28.31
CA GLN A 180 -20.24 -13.61 -29.54
C GLN A 180 -20.93 -14.32 -30.72
N ALA A 181 -21.35 -15.58 -30.55
CA ALA A 181 -22.06 -16.33 -31.58
C ALA A 181 -23.40 -15.66 -31.97
N GLN A 182 -24.15 -15.12 -31.01
CA GLN A 182 -25.36 -14.34 -31.29
C GLN A 182 -25.07 -13.03 -32.04
N MET A 183 -23.96 -12.36 -31.74
CA MET A 183 -23.51 -11.20 -32.51
C MET A 183 -23.12 -11.59 -33.94
N ASP A 184 -22.33 -12.64 -34.12
CA ASP A 184 -21.87 -13.09 -35.44
C ASP A 184 -23.06 -13.44 -36.34
N VAL A 185 -23.99 -14.28 -35.87
CA VAL A 185 -25.24 -14.60 -36.58
C VAL A 185 -26.06 -13.34 -36.91
N LYS A 186 -26.12 -12.36 -36.00
CA LYS A 186 -26.79 -11.08 -36.25
C LYS A 186 -26.06 -10.24 -37.31
N THR A 187 -24.73 -10.29 -37.39
CA THR A 187 -23.98 -9.63 -38.48
C THR A 187 -24.21 -10.34 -39.81
N GLU A 188 -24.23 -11.67 -39.86
CA GLU A 188 -24.51 -12.43 -41.09
C GLU A 188 -25.91 -12.13 -41.64
N ILE A 189 -26.93 -12.11 -40.77
CA ILE A 189 -28.30 -11.70 -41.15
C ILE A 189 -28.31 -10.26 -41.66
N SER A 190 -27.63 -9.33 -40.97
CA SER A 190 -27.55 -7.93 -41.39
C SER A 190 -26.83 -7.76 -42.73
N ASN A 191 -25.78 -8.53 -42.98
CA ASN A 191 -25.02 -8.52 -44.23
C ASN A 191 -25.83 -9.14 -45.38
N SER A 192 -26.58 -10.23 -45.13
CA SER A 192 -27.50 -10.84 -46.08
C SER A 192 -28.61 -9.86 -46.50
N ILE A 193 -29.23 -9.17 -45.55
CA ILE A 193 -30.24 -8.13 -45.82
C ILE A 193 -29.64 -6.96 -46.61
N ASN A 194 -28.43 -6.51 -46.26
CA ASN A 194 -27.76 -5.45 -47.02
C ASN A 194 -27.41 -5.88 -48.46
N LEU A 195 -27.00 -7.13 -48.70
CA LEU A 195 -26.75 -7.66 -50.05
C LEU A 195 -28.03 -7.74 -50.89
N ASP A 196 -29.14 -8.22 -50.31
CA ASP A 196 -30.46 -8.22 -50.96
C ASP A 196 -30.90 -6.79 -51.32
N LEU A 197 -30.82 -5.84 -50.38
CA LEU A 197 -31.15 -4.44 -50.61
C LEU A 197 -30.25 -3.79 -51.67
N GLN A 198 -28.94 -4.04 -51.64
CA GLN A 198 -28.01 -3.54 -52.67
C GLN A 198 -28.36 -4.10 -54.06
N SER A 199 -28.66 -5.40 -54.17
CA SER A 199 -29.06 -6.00 -55.46
C SER A 199 -30.36 -5.38 -56.00
N LYS A 200 -31.35 -5.12 -55.12
CA LYS A 200 -32.61 -4.45 -55.48
C LYS A 200 -32.39 -3.00 -55.90
N ILE A 201 -31.53 -2.27 -55.19
CA ILE A 201 -31.13 -0.89 -55.57
C ILE A 201 -30.41 -0.89 -56.92
N GLU A 202 -29.52 -1.86 -57.20
CA GLU A 202 -28.83 -1.95 -58.48
C GLU A 202 -29.80 -2.25 -59.64
N ILE A 203 -30.74 -3.19 -59.46
CA ILE A 203 -31.79 -3.51 -60.43
C ILE A 203 -32.67 -2.29 -60.72
N LEU A 204 -33.14 -1.60 -59.67
CA LEU A 204 -33.96 -0.39 -59.81
C LEU A 204 -33.18 0.77 -60.44
N THR A 205 -31.88 0.91 -60.15
CA THR A 205 -31.02 1.94 -60.74
C THR A 205 -30.79 1.67 -62.23
N LYS A 206 -30.55 0.41 -62.62
CA LYS A 206 -30.46 0.01 -64.03
C LYS A 206 -31.78 0.26 -64.76
N GLY A 207 -32.92 -0.14 -64.18
CA GLY A 207 -34.24 0.12 -64.74
C GLY A 207 -34.53 1.62 -64.94
N ASN A 208 -34.23 2.45 -63.94
CA ASN A 208 -34.37 3.90 -64.02
C ASN A 208 -33.43 4.52 -65.08
N SER A 209 -32.19 4.01 -65.21
CA SER A 209 -31.27 4.45 -66.27
C SER A 209 -31.76 4.10 -67.69
N SER A 210 -32.42 2.95 -67.87
CA SER A 210 -33.09 2.58 -69.14
C SER A 210 -34.25 3.53 -69.41
N LEU A 211 -35.20 3.65 -68.49
CA LEU A 211 -36.38 4.52 -68.65
C LEU A 211 -35.99 5.99 -68.90
N LYS A 212 -34.87 6.45 -68.34
CA LYS A 212 -34.32 7.78 -68.62
C LYS A 212 -33.75 7.89 -70.03
N ALA A 213 -33.10 6.86 -70.56
CA ALA A 213 -32.67 6.82 -71.96
C ALA A 213 -33.88 6.76 -72.91
N ASP A 214 -34.87 5.92 -72.61
CA ASP A 214 -36.12 5.78 -73.37
C ASP A 214 -36.93 7.10 -73.39
N LEU A 215 -36.90 7.88 -72.30
CA LEU A 215 -37.51 9.21 -72.23
C LEU A 215 -36.75 10.24 -73.07
N VAL A 216 -35.41 10.18 -73.12
CA VAL A 216 -34.59 11.08 -73.94
C VAL A 216 -34.82 10.80 -75.42
N THR A 217 -34.75 9.54 -75.86
CA THR A 217 -34.97 9.17 -77.26
C THR A 217 -36.39 9.54 -77.71
N LEU A 218 -37.43 9.31 -76.89
CA LEU A 218 -38.80 9.75 -77.18
C LEU A 218 -38.91 11.28 -77.27
N THR A 219 -38.15 12.03 -76.47
CA THR A 219 -38.12 13.50 -76.53
C THR A 219 -37.45 14.00 -77.81
N GLU A 220 -36.36 13.37 -78.22
CA GLU A 220 -35.66 13.63 -79.48
C GLU A 220 -36.56 13.31 -80.69
N ASP A 221 -37.27 12.18 -80.66
CA ASP A 221 -38.25 11.75 -81.68
C ASP A 221 -39.40 12.76 -81.84
N LEU A 222 -39.91 13.29 -80.72
CA LEU A 222 -40.94 14.33 -80.70
C LEU A 222 -40.40 15.68 -81.21
N HIS A 223 -39.13 16.01 -80.90
CA HIS A 223 -38.49 17.21 -81.43
C HIS A 223 -38.29 17.10 -82.96
N MET A 224 -37.83 15.96 -83.46
CA MET A 224 -37.68 15.70 -84.90
C MET A 224 -39.02 15.80 -85.62
N LYS A 225 -40.08 15.17 -85.12
CA LYS A 225 -41.45 15.29 -85.67
C LYS A 225 -41.96 16.74 -85.66
N THR A 226 -41.59 17.53 -84.65
CA THR A 226 -41.91 18.97 -84.60
C THR A 226 -41.19 19.73 -85.70
N LEU A 227 -39.89 19.49 -85.92
CA LEU A 227 -39.12 20.09 -87.01
C LEU A 227 -39.62 19.66 -88.40
N GLU A 228 -40.02 18.39 -88.57
CA GLU A 228 -40.67 17.91 -89.80
C GLU A 228 -41.99 18.65 -90.08
N LEU A 229 -42.80 18.88 -89.06
CA LEU A 229 -44.03 19.67 -89.17
C LEU A 229 -43.77 21.16 -89.45
N GLU A 230 -42.73 21.76 -88.86
CA GLU A 230 -42.29 23.13 -89.18
C GLU A 230 -41.81 23.26 -90.63
N LEU A 231 -41.06 22.27 -91.14
CA LEU A 231 -40.61 22.25 -92.54
C LEU A 231 -41.78 21.97 -93.51
N SER A 232 -42.71 21.09 -93.13
CA SER A 232 -43.92 20.78 -93.91
C SER A 232 -44.87 21.99 -94.00
N THR A 233 -45.14 22.66 -92.87
CA THR A 233 -45.94 23.89 -92.86
C THR A 233 -45.25 25.03 -93.61
N ARG A 234 -43.93 25.22 -93.45
CA ARG A 234 -43.16 26.23 -94.19
C ARG A 234 -43.13 25.97 -95.70
N THR A 235 -43.04 24.71 -96.14
CA THR A 235 -43.11 24.36 -97.56
C THR A 235 -44.53 24.56 -98.12
N ALA A 236 -45.57 24.13 -97.40
CA ALA A 236 -46.96 24.41 -97.74
C ALA A 236 -47.25 25.93 -97.82
N GLU A 237 -46.70 26.74 -96.91
CA GLU A 237 -46.75 28.20 -96.98
C GLU A 237 -46.07 28.75 -98.24
N THR A 238 -44.87 28.29 -98.60
CA THR A 238 -44.18 28.79 -99.80
C THR A 238 -44.90 28.40 -101.08
N VAL A 239 -45.46 27.19 -101.16
CA VAL A 239 -46.32 26.76 -102.27
C VAL A 239 -47.61 27.60 -102.32
N SER A 240 -48.24 27.86 -101.17
CA SER A 240 -49.42 28.73 -101.08
C SER A 240 -49.10 30.17 -101.53
N LYS A 241 -47.97 30.75 -101.09
CA LYS A 241 -47.49 32.07 -101.52
C LYS A 241 -47.22 32.12 -103.03
N GLN A 242 -46.56 31.10 -103.59
CA GLN A 242 -46.34 30.98 -105.04
C GLN A 242 -47.64 30.78 -105.83
N HIS A 243 -48.60 30.01 -105.31
CA HIS A 243 -49.91 29.80 -105.91
C HIS A 243 -50.73 31.10 -105.88
N LEU A 244 -50.71 31.85 -104.77
CA LEU A 244 -51.37 33.14 -104.62
C LEU A 244 -50.77 34.20 -105.56
N ASP A 245 -49.44 34.25 -105.72
CA ASP A 245 -48.80 35.11 -106.71
C ASP A 245 -49.03 34.65 -108.16
N SER A 246 -49.25 33.35 -108.37
CA SER A 246 -49.68 32.81 -109.68
C SER A 246 -51.14 33.16 -109.98
N ILE A 247 -52.04 33.17 -108.99
CA ILE A 247 -53.40 33.73 -109.10
C ILE A 247 -53.31 35.23 -109.42
N LYS A 248 -52.47 36.02 -108.73
CA LYS A 248 -52.29 37.46 -109.05
C LYS A 248 -51.83 37.67 -110.50
N LYS A 249 -50.93 36.83 -111.02
CA LYS A 249 -50.48 36.86 -112.42
C LYS A 249 -51.61 36.43 -113.38
N MET A 250 -52.34 35.37 -113.04
CA MET A 250 -53.48 34.87 -113.80
C MET A 250 -54.58 35.93 -113.89
N ALA A 251 -55.02 36.52 -112.78
CA ALA A 251 -56.02 37.59 -112.76
C ALA A 251 -55.58 38.85 -113.55
N LYS A 252 -54.27 39.16 -113.58
CA LYS A 252 -53.73 40.21 -114.46
C LYS A 252 -53.80 39.82 -115.93
N LEU A 253 -53.43 38.58 -116.29
CA LEU A 253 -53.55 38.06 -117.65
C LEU A 253 -55.01 37.89 -118.10
N GLU A 254 -55.92 37.59 -117.19
CA GLU A 254 -57.37 37.59 -117.42
C GLU A 254 -57.88 39.01 -117.64
N ALA A 255 -57.44 39.99 -116.85
CA ALA A 255 -57.75 41.39 -117.08
C ALA A 255 -57.23 41.89 -118.45
N GLU A 256 -56.01 41.51 -118.84
CA GLU A 256 -55.50 41.79 -120.20
C GLU A 256 -56.26 41.01 -121.28
N CYS A 257 -56.63 39.75 -121.06
CA CYS A 257 -57.50 39.00 -121.98
C CYS A 257 -58.90 39.62 -122.08
N HIS A 258 -59.45 40.18 -121.02
CA HIS A 258 -60.69 40.95 -121.05
C HIS A 258 -60.53 42.27 -121.80
N LYS A 259 -59.43 43.01 -121.59
CA LYS A 259 -59.08 44.20 -122.41
C LYS A 259 -58.89 43.84 -123.88
N LEU A 260 -58.24 42.72 -124.20
CA LEU A 260 -58.05 42.23 -125.57
C LEU A 260 -59.37 41.76 -126.19
N ARG A 261 -60.26 41.10 -125.44
CA ARG A 261 -61.65 40.81 -125.87
C ARG A 261 -62.47 42.08 -126.10
N ILE A 262 -62.19 43.17 -125.39
CA ILE A 262 -62.82 44.49 -125.59
C ILE A 262 -62.22 45.21 -126.80
N ALA A 263 -60.89 45.13 -127.00
CA ALA A 263 -60.18 45.74 -128.12
C ALA A 263 -60.52 45.04 -129.45
N ALA A 264 -60.50 43.71 -129.47
CA ALA A 264 -60.91 42.87 -130.61
C ALA A 264 -62.42 42.92 -130.89
N ARG A 265 -63.22 43.60 -130.05
CA ARG A 265 -64.63 43.93 -130.33
C ARG A 265 -64.83 45.29 -131.00
N LYS A 266 -63.76 46.05 -131.31
CA LYS A 266 -63.87 47.24 -132.16
C LYS A 266 -63.90 46.84 -133.64
N LEU A 267 -65.13 46.69 -134.14
CA LEU A 267 -65.58 46.38 -135.50
C LEU A 267 -65.40 44.90 -135.95
N PRO A 268 -66.40 44.34 -136.66
CA PRO A 268 -67.83 44.55 -136.42
C PRO A 268 -68.66 43.25 -136.54
N ILE A 269 -69.46 42.92 -135.52
CA ILE A 269 -70.66 42.06 -135.62
C ILE A 269 -71.66 42.52 -134.55
N ALA A 270 -72.90 42.74 -134.96
CA ALA A 270 -74.09 42.87 -134.12
C ALA A 270 -74.93 41.57 -134.28
N ASN A 271 -75.95 41.25 -133.50
CA ASN A 271 -76.73 42.04 -132.53
C ASN A 271 -77.40 41.10 -131.49
N GLU A 272 -78.06 41.65 -130.47
CA GLU A 272 -79.17 41.04 -129.67
C GLU A 272 -78.91 39.70 -128.91
N HIS A 273 -79.08 39.60 -127.58
CA HIS A 273 -80.34 39.51 -126.79
C HIS A 273 -81.07 38.15 -126.92
N ILE A 274 -81.67 37.52 -125.88
CA ILE A 274 -81.83 37.76 -124.42
C ILE A 274 -82.12 36.39 -123.76
N PHE A 275 -81.74 36.15 -122.49
CA PHE A 275 -82.61 35.57 -121.43
C PHE A 275 -81.88 35.44 -120.06
N SER A 276 -82.68 35.27 -119.00
CA SER A 276 -82.35 35.22 -117.55
C SER A 276 -83.10 34.00 -116.94
N PRO A 277 -83.29 33.77 -115.61
CA PRO A 277 -82.72 34.38 -114.39
C PRO A 277 -82.32 33.40 -113.23
N ASN A 278 -81.74 33.93 -112.13
CA ASN A 278 -81.86 33.49 -110.71
C ASN A 278 -81.44 32.03 -110.30
N SER A 279 -81.25 31.65 -109.02
CA SER A 279 -81.80 32.15 -107.75
C SER A 279 -80.90 31.96 -106.50
N HIS A 280 -81.31 32.63 -105.41
CA HIS A 280 -80.86 32.69 -104.00
C HIS A 280 -80.47 31.35 -103.33
N TYR A 281 -79.70 31.30 -102.22
CA TYR A 281 -79.93 31.89 -100.88
C TYR A 281 -78.59 31.89 -100.07
N VAL A 282 -78.05 33.00 -99.51
CA VAL A 282 -78.27 33.54 -98.13
C VAL A 282 -77.91 32.51 -97.04
N GLU A 283 -77.02 32.75 -96.06
CA GLU A 283 -77.25 33.54 -94.84
C GLU A 283 -75.95 34.01 -94.13
N SER A 284 -76.06 35.07 -93.33
CA SER A 284 -75.13 36.18 -93.14
C SER A 284 -74.63 36.43 -91.69
N VAL A 285 -73.39 36.94 -91.52
CA VAL A 285 -72.77 37.63 -90.33
C VAL A 285 -72.72 36.87 -88.98
N THR A 286 -71.80 37.10 -88.01
CA THR A 286 -71.06 38.28 -87.44
C THR A 286 -69.73 37.81 -86.78
N ASP A 287 -68.71 38.61 -86.34
CA ASP A 287 -68.18 39.95 -86.68
C ASP A 287 -66.75 40.17 -86.05
N SER A 288 -66.18 41.39 -86.14
CA SER A 288 -65.11 42.11 -85.37
C SER A 288 -64.01 41.37 -84.55
N GLN A 289 -62.71 41.57 -84.83
CA GLN A 289 -61.72 42.55 -84.25
C GLN A 289 -61.30 42.27 -82.77
N SER A 290 -60.05 42.43 -82.31
CA SER A 290 -58.74 42.85 -82.89
C SER A 290 -57.62 41.91 -82.30
N ASP A 291 -56.32 42.17 -82.05
CA ASP A 291 -55.40 43.33 -82.14
C ASP A 291 -53.91 42.88 -82.27
N ALA A 292 -52.90 43.76 -82.14
CA ALA A 292 -51.47 43.43 -82.38
C ALA A 292 -50.42 43.99 -81.39
N GLY A 293 -49.36 43.20 -81.12
CA GLY A 293 -48.16 43.55 -80.32
C GLY A 293 -47.80 42.48 -79.28
N GLU A 294 -46.56 42.32 -78.80
CA GLU A 294 -45.26 42.87 -79.21
C GLU A 294 -44.11 41.88 -78.83
N ARG A 295 -42.89 42.13 -79.35
CA ARG A 295 -41.55 41.59 -79.01
C ARG A 295 -41.43 41.01 -77.57
N LEU A 296 -40.64 39.95 -77.30
CA LEU A 296 -39.19 39.89 -77.55
C LEU A 296 -38.64 38.44 -77.45
N LEU A 297 -37.48 38.17 -78.06
CA LEU A 297 -36.83 36.83 -78.06
C LEU A 297 -35.67 36.73 -77.04
N SER A 298 -35.66 35.65 -76.27
CA SER A 298 -34.57 35.16 -75.40
C SER A 298 -34.97 33.77 -74.86
N ILE A 299 -34.17 32.71 -74.84
CA ILE A 299 -32.77 32.44 -75.22
C ILE A 299 -32.71 31.03 -75.86
N LYS A 300 -31.68 30.71 -76.66
CA LYS A 300 -31.43 29.32 -77.13
C LYS A 300 -29.96 28.89 -76.91
N HIS A 301 -29.80 27.62 -76.51
CA HIS A 301 -28.62 26.75 -76.54
C HIS A 301 -27.31 27.09 -75.76
N GLU A 302 -27.09 26.33 -74.68
CA GLU A 302 -26.19 25.14 -74.64
C GLU A 302 -24.65 25.23 -74.43
N GLN A 303 -24.17 24.20 -73.71
CA GLN A 303 -22.94 23.42 -73.92
C GLN A 303 -21.59 23.74 -73.20
N ILE A 304 -21.46 23.12 -72.01
CA ILE A 304 -20.36 22.20 -71.60
C ILE A 304 -19.03 22.73 -70.98
N CYS A 305 -18.61 21.94 -69.98
CA CYS A 305 -17.28 21.75 -69.36
C CYS A 305 -16.71 22.73 -68.30
N SER A 306 -16.36 22.11 -67.16
CA SER A 306 -15.23 22.45 -66.27
C SER A 306 -13.89 22.47 -67.07
N ASP A 307 -12.76 22.97 -66.57
CA ASP A 307 -12.22 22.80 -65.21
C ASP A 307 -11.01 23.74 -64.93
N SER A 308 -10.39 23.55 -63.76
CA SER A 308 -9.04 24.02 -63.36
C SER A 308 -8.90 25.43 -62.78
N ARG A 309 -8.25 25.49 -61.60
CA ARG A 309 -7.69 26.69 -60.94
C ARG A 309 -6.19 26.44 -60.71
N ALA A 310 -5.33 27.37 -61.11
CA ALA A 310 -3.93 27.47 -60.66
C ALA A 310 -3.41 28.93 -60.87
N PRO A 311 -2.31 29.37 -60.21
CA PRO A 311 -2.15 30.79 -59.84
C PRO A 311 -0.82 31.43 -60.28
N THR A 312 -0.50 32.61 -59.69
CA THR A 312 0.86 33.03 -59.26
C THR A 312 1.62 34.13 -60.07
N LEU A 313 1.82 35.27 -59.38
CA LEU A 313 2.91 36.29 -59.44
C LEU A 313 3.06 37.38 -60.53
N SER A 314 3.42 38.59 -60.04
CA SER A 314 4.26 39.68 -60.62
C SER A 314 3.89 40.31 -61.98
N PHE A 315 3.85 41.64 -62.18
CA PHE A 315 4.95 42.59 -61.95
C PHE A 315 4.51 44.09 -62.10
N GLU A 316 5.06 44.96 -61.24
CA GLU A 316 5.34 46.42 -61.29
C GLU A 316 4.54 47.54 -62.04
N LEU A 317 4.62 48.74 -61.41
CA LEU A 317 4.63 50.13 -61.94
C LEU A 317 3.38 50.69 -62.69
N SER A 318 2.59 51.63 -62.11
CA SER A 318 2.84 53.10 -61.92
C SER A 318 2.22 53.98 -63.04
N GLN A 319 1.86 55.27 -62.92
CA GLN A 319 1.98 56.36 -61.92
C GLN A 319 0.59 57.09 -61.79
N PHE A 320 0.27 58.09 -60.95
CA PHE A 320 0.85 59.44 -60.85
C PHE A 320 0.32 60.23 -59.60
N ARG A 321 1.24 60.81 -58.79
CA ARG A 321 1.21 62.13 -58.07
C ARG A 321 -0.03 62.60 -57.25
N LYS A 322 0.05 63.54 -56.29
CA LYS A 322 1.10 64.19 -55.44
C LYS A 322 0.37 65.26 -54.59
N GLY A 323 0.66 65.53 -53.32
CA GLY A 323 1.57 64.91 -52.36
C GLY A 323 1.79 65.85 -51.16
N LYS A 324 2.78 65.51 -50.31
CA LYS A 324 3.66 66.42 -49.52
C LYS A 324 3.02 67.34 -48.44
N ASP A 325 3.69 67.63 -47.32
CA ASP A 325 5.10 67.39 -46.93
C ASP A 325 5.27 66.86 -45.49
N SER A 326 6.46 66.35 -45.15
CA SER A 326 6.90 65.97 -43.79
C SER A 326 8.21 66.74 -43.43
N PRO A 327 8.74 66.71 -42.19
CA PRO A 327 9.65 65.59 -41.82
C PRO A 327 9.93 65.32 -40.30
N ARG A 328 10.48 64.12 -40.02
CA ARG A 328 11.44 63.77 -38.91
C ARG A 328 10.94 63.80 -37.44
N ASN A 329 11.52 63.03 -36.50
CA ASN A 329 12.16 61.69 -36.55
C ASN A 329 12.46 61.17 -35.11
N LEU A 330 12.60 59.83 -35.01
CA LEU A 330 13.28 59.06 -33.94
C LEU A 330 12.66 59.00 -32.52
N GLU A 331 13.03 57.92 -31.83
CA GLU A 331 12.67 57.56 -30.46
C GLU A 331 13.66 58.15 -29.44
N SER A 332 13.20 58.46 -28.23
CA SER A 332 13.98 58.22 -27.00
C SER A 332 13.07 58.22 -25.75
N SER A 333 13.53 57.54 -24.71
CA SER A 333 12.91 57.46 -23.38
C SER A 333 13.44 58.54 -22.43
N VAL A 334 12.55 59.26 -21.75
CA VAL A 334 12.74 60.06 -20.51
C VAL A 334 11.35 60.04 -19.84
N GLU A 335 11.11 59.31 -18.74
CA GLU A 335 11.43 59.66 -17.34
C GLU A 335 10.69 60.92 -16.84
N ILE A 336 9.82 60.77 -15.84
CA ILE A 336 8.88 61.82 -15.42
C ILE A 336 9.47 62.64 -14.27
N SER A 337 9.88 63.89 -14.55
CA SER A 337 10.36 64.84 -13.54
C SER A 337 9.19 65.45 -12.74
N LEU A 338 8.71 64.72 -11.73
CA LEU A 338 7.64 65.13 -10.82
C LEU A 338 8.16 65.98 -9.64
N MET A 339 8.86 67.10 -9.91
CA MET A 339 9.49 67.90 -8.84
C MET A 339 9.64 69.42 -9.08
N ASP A 340 9.08 70.01 -10.15
CA ASP A 340 9.12 71.48 -10.33
C ASP A 340 7.89 72.21 -9.71
N ASP A 341 6.69 71.61 -9.79
CA ASP A 341 5.43 72.23 -9.35
C ASP A 341 5.38 72.57 -7.84
N PHE A 342 6.21 71.93 -7.02
CA PHE A 342 6.22 72.14 -5.57
C PHE A 342 6.88 73.45 -5.11
N ILE A 343 7.68 74.11 -5.95
CA ILE A 343 8.38 75.36 -5.57
C ILE A 343 7.51 76.61 -5.77
N GLU A 344 6.48 76.58 -6.63
CA GLU A 344 5.52 77.71 -6.70
C GLU A 344 4.56 77.76 -5.51
N MET A 345 4.18 76.61 -4.96
CA MET A 345 3.26 76.53 -3.82
C MET A 345 3.81 77.20 -2.54
N GLU A 346 5.13 77.20 -2.33
CA GLU A 346 5.77 77.87 -1.18
C GLU A 346 5.63 79.41 -1.24
N ARG A 347 5.37 79.99 -2.42
CA ARG A 347 5.16 81.45 -2.58
C ARG A 347 3.74 81.92 -2.29
N LEU A 348 2.76 81.01 -2.23
CA LEU A 348 1.34 81.36 -2.04
C LEU A 348 0.89 81.32 -0.57
N VAL A 349 1.76 80.90 0.35
CA VAL A 349 1.45 80.76 1.80
C VAL A 349 1.75 82.04 2.61
N ALA A 350 2.20 83.11 1.96
CA ALA A 350 2.72 84.31 2.63
C ALA A 350 2.00 85.63 2.24
N LEU A 351 0.79 85.85 2.76
CA LEU A 351 0.19 87.15 3.19
C LEU A 351 -1.19 86.85 3.85
N PRO A 352 -1.74 87.75 4.71
CA PRO A 352 -2.67 87.35 5.77
C PRO A 352 -4.17 87.37 5.41
N GLU A 353 -4.93 86.63 6.21
CA GLU A 353 -6.40 86.57 6.24
C GLU A 353 -7.03 87.92 6.66
N ILE A 354 -8.19 88.25 6.09
CA ILE A 354 -9.08 89.31 6.59
C ILE A 354 -10.52 88.76 6.64
N ASP A 355 -11.05 88.67 7.86
CA ASP A 355 -12.43 88.28 8.15
C ASP A 355 -13.43 89.36 7.70
N HIS A 356 -14.54 88.96 7.06
CA HIS A 356 -15.67 89.83 6.74
C HIS A 356 -17.00 89.20 7.18
N GLY A 357 -17.38 89.45 8.44
CA GLY A 357 -18.71 89.14 8.98
C GLY A 357 -19.73 90.24 8.71
N ASN A 358 -20.98 89.85 8.43
CA ASN A 358 -22.07 90.77 8.08
C ASN A 358 -22.73 91.47 9.28
N SER A 359 -23.06 92.76 9.12
CA SER A 359 -24.26 93.43 9.67
C SER A 359 -24.26 94.91 9.22
N SER A 360 -25.36 95.65 9.08
CA SER A 360 -26.76 95.42 8.69
C SER A 360 -27.53 96.71 9.07
N ILE A 361 -28.08 97.42 8.08
CA ILE A 361 -29.25 98.33 8.19
C ILE A 361 -29.28 99.33 9.38
N GLU A 362 -29.11 100.61 9.07
CA GLU A 362 -29.89 101.70 9.69
C GLU A 362 -30.39 102.65 8.59
N HIS A 363 -31.55 103.31 8.80
CA HIS A 363 -32.15 104.23 7.83
C HIS A 363 -33.20 105.12 8.53
N ASP A 364 -32.91 106.40 8.79
CA ASP A 364 -33.92 107.36 9.31
C ASP A 364 -33.61 108.85 9.04
N ALA A 365 -34.69 109.66 9.08
CA ALA A 365 -34.83 111.09 9.38
C ALA A 365 -34.14 112.22 8.53
N CYS A 366 -35.00 112.95 7.81
CA CYS A 366 -34.99 114.43 7.60
C CYS A 366 -33.84 115.09 6.79
N SER A 367 -34.01 116.24 6.10
CA SER A 367 -35.01 117.33 6.18
C SER A 367 -35.23 118.07 4.83
N ASP A 368 -36.15 119.03 4.79
CA ASP A 368 -36.46 119.95 3.66
C ASP A 368 -35.26 120.80 3.15
N LEU A 369 -35.23 121.16 1.85
CA LEU A 369 -35.86 122.40 1.34
C LEU A 369 -35.79 122.53 -0.22
N THR A 370 -36.53 123.48 -0.76
CA THR A 370 -36.91 123.65 -2.18
C THR A 370 -35.83 124.12 -3.16
N VAL A 371 -35.79 123.44 -4.32
CA VAL A 371 -35.74 124.02 -5.69
C VAL A 371 -34.63 125.03 -6.04
N SER A 372 -33.72 124.61 -6.93
CA SER A 372 -33.39 125.39 -8.14
C SER A 372 -33.00 124.48 -9.31
N VAL A 373 -33.48 124.79 -10.51
CA VAL A 373 -33.08 124.16 -11.78
C VAL A 373 -31.66 124.59 -12.14
N ASP A 374 -30.75 123.65 -12.47
CA ASP A 374 -30.15 123.59 -13.81
C ASP A 374 -29.25 122.37 -14.13
N SER A 375 -29.03 122.20 -15.44
CA SER A 375 -28.20 121.30 -16.27
C SER A 375 -27.08 120.37 -15.71
N THR A 376 -26.63 120.45 -14.46
CA THR A 376 -25.54 119.60 -13.94
C THR A 376 -26.02 118.17 -13.66
N SER A 377 -27.16 118.03 -12.97
CA SER A 377 -27.67 116.74 -12.48
C SER A 377 -28.03 115.74 -13.58
N ARG A 378 -28.34 116.19 -14.81
CA ARG A 378 -28.52 115.28 -15.95
C ARG A 378 -27.21 114.59 -16.32
N LYS A 379 -26.06 115.28 -16.30
CA LYS A 379 -24.76 114.68 -16.62
C LYS A 379 -24.29 113.76 -15.50
N GLU A 380 -24.53 114.14 -14.25
CA GLU A 380 -24.24 113.28 -13.09
C GLU A 380 -25.08 112.00 -13.14
N LEU A 381 -26.38 112.11 -13.42
CA LEU A 381 -27.27 110.95 -13.63
C LEU A 381 -26.85 110.10 -14.85
N GLU A 382 -26.35 110.71 -15.92
CA GLU A 382 -25.88 110.02 -17.13
C GLU A 382 -24.55 109.27 -16.89
N VAL A 383 -23.64 109.85 -16.10
CA VAL A 383 -22.43 109.18 -15.60
C VAL A 383 -22.76 108.06 -14.61
N VAL A 384 -23.71 108.28 -13.69
CA VAL A 384 -24.18 107.24 -12.76
C VAL A 384 -24.85 106.09 -13.53
N ASN A 385 -25.69 106.37 -14.53
CA ASN A 385 -26.31 105.34 -15.37
C ASN A 385 -25.26 104.54 -16.18
N LEU A 386 -24.21 105.19 -16.68
CA LEU A 386 -23.09 104.49 -17.33
C LEU A 386 -22.34 103.58 -16.33
N HIS A 387 -22.08 104.07 -15.12
CA HIS A 387 -21.37 103.28 -14.10
C HIS A 387 -22.22 102.13 -13.54
N VAL A 388 -23.54 102.33 -13.37
CA VAL A 388 -24.51 101.27 -13.08
C VAL A 388 -24.52 100.23 -14.20
N SER A 389 -24.57 100.64 -15.47
CA SER A 389 -24.49 99.72 -16.61
C SER A 389 -23.16 98.94 -16.69
N GLU A 390 -22.06 99.52 -16.20
CA GLU A 390 -20.75 98.86 -16.11
C GLU A 390 -20.70 97.86 -14.93
N LEU A 391 -21.28 98.23 -13.78
CA LEU A 391 -21.46 97.35 -12.63
C LEU A 391 -22.41 96.18 -12.96
N ASP A 392 -23.54 96.42 -13.61
CA ASP A 392 -24.47 95.38 -14.09
C ASP A 392 -23.76 94.40 -15.05
N LYS A 393 -22.88 94.91 -15.92
CA LYS A 393 -22.07 94.10 -16.82
C LYS A 393 -21.00 93.29 -16.09
N MET A 394 -20.44 93.83 -15.00
CA MET A 394 -19.49 93.12 -14.13
C MET A 394 -20.19 92.05 -13.28
N ILE A 395 -21.37 92.36 -12.73
CA ILE A 395 -22.26 91.41 -12.04
C ILE A 395 -22.72 90.30 -12.99
N GLY A 396 -23.05 90.64 -14.24
CA GLY A 396 -23.39 89.67 -15.29
C GLY A 396 -22.26 88.67 -15.54
N LYS A 397 -21.02 89.15 -15.71
CA LYS A 397 -19.82 88.30 -15.84
C LYS A 397 -19.59 87.42 -14.61
N MET A 398 -19.57 88.04 -13.43
CA MET A 398 -19.35 87.35 -12.15
C MET A 398 -20.41 86.29 -11.89
N ASN A 399 -21.67 86.50 -12.32
CA ASN A 399 -22.72 85.48 -12.26
C ASN A 399 -22.49 84.34 -13.27
N THR A 400 -22.02 84.62 -14.50
CA THR A 400 -21.67 83.54 -15.44
C THR A 400 -20.45 82.73 -14.99
N GLU A 401 -19.40 83.40 -14.51
CA GLU A 401 -18.20 82.78 -13.94
C GLU A 401 -18.56 81.96 -12.69
N LYS A 402 -19.46 82.47 -11.83
CA LYS A 402 -20.00 81.72 -10.69
C LYS A 402 -20.73 80.45 -11.14
N VAL A 403 -21.60 80.51 -12.14
CA VAL A 403 -22.34 79.32 -12.61
C VAL A 403 -21.39 78.28 -13.21
N GLU A 404 -20.39 78.70 -13.98
CA GLU A 404 -19.35 77.81 -14.54
C GLU A 404 -18.49 77.15 -13.43
N MET A 405 -18.21 77.89 -12.35
CA MET A 405 -17.58 77.35 -11.14
C MET A 405 -18.52 76.40 -10.37
N GLU A 406 -19.82 76.69 -10.24
CA GLU A 406 -20.79 75.79 -9.60
C GLU A 406 -21.00 74.49 -10.40
N GLU A 407 -21.02 74.56 -11.75
CA GLU A 407 -21.09 73.39 -12.63
C GLU A 407 -19.84 72.51 -12.55
N SER A 408 -18.64 73.10 -12.58
CA SER A 408 -17.38 72.35 -12.44
C SER A 408 -17.18 71.75 -11.04
N LEU A 409 -17.62 72.43 -9.99
CA LEU A 409 -17.67 71.91 -8.62
C LEU A 409 -18.68 70.74 -8.51
N ALA A 410 -19.83 70.81 -9.19
CA ALA A 410 -20.77 69.69 -9.28
C ALA A 410 -20.16 68.46 -9.99
N VAL A 411 -19.44 68.67 -11.10
CA VAL A 411 -18.75 67.57 -11.83
C VAL A 411 -17.68 66.92 -10.96
N THR A 412 -16.82 67.70 -10.29
CA THR A 412 -15.77 67.16 -9.41
C THR A 412 -16.34 66.44 -8.19
N ASN A 413 -17.46 66.90 -7.62
CA ASN A 413 -18.18 66.18 -6.56
C ASN A 413 -18.74 64.82 -7.03
N ILE A 414 -19.24 64.73 -8.27
CA ILE A 414 -19.70 63.45 -8.83
C ILE A 414 -18.52 62.49 -9.03
N GLN A 415 -17.41 62.99 -9.61
CA GLN A 415 -16.19 62.21 -9.79
C GLN A 415 -15.63 61.71 -8.45
N LEU A 416 -15.51 62.58 -7.43
CA LEU A 416 -15.08 62.21 -6.09
C LEU A 416 -15.97 61.11 -5.51
N LYS A 417 -17.30 61.29 -5.56
CA LYS A 417 -18.27 60.30 -5.07
C LYS A 417 -18.19 58.95 -5.79
N ASP A 418 -17.84 58.93 -7.07
CA ASP A 418 -17.62 57.69 -7.81
C ASP A 418 -16.26 57.05 -7.51
N THR A 419 -15.22 57.83 -7.22
CA THR A 419 -13.94 57.29 -6.71
C THR A 419 -14.08 56.70 -5.30
N CYS A 420 -14.86 57.32 -4.39
CA CYS A 420 -15.12 56.76 -3.06
C CYS A 420 -15.75 55.36 -3.14
N LYS A 421 -16.77 55.17 -3.98
CA LYS A 421 -17.39 53.84 -4.23
C LYS A 421 -16.39 52.82 -4.77
N GLN A 422 -15.43 53.26 -5.59
CA GLN A 422 -14.38 52.37 -6.13
C GLN A 422 -13.38 51.97 -5.04
N VAL A 423 -13.05 52.87 -4.11
CA VAL A 423 -12.22 52.57 -2.93
C VAL A 423 -12.97 51.60 -2.00
N GLU A 424 -14.22 51.89 -1.62
CA GLU A 424 -15.07 50.98 -0.82
C GLU A 424 -15.13 49.56 -1.45
N ALA A 425 -15.35 49.49 -2.76
CA ALA A 425 -15.39 48.22 -3.51
C ALA A 425 -14.02 47.53 -3.69
N ALA A 426 -12.91 48.24 -3.44
CA ALA A 426 -11.55 47.68 -3.40
C ALA A 426 -11.20 47.19 -1.98
N GLU A 427 -11.57 47.94 -0.94
CA GLU A 427 -11.40 47.56 0.46
C GLU A 427 -12.14 46.25 0.79
N VAL A 428 -13.41 46.11 0.35
CA VAL A 428 -14.17 44.86 0.53
C VAL A 428 -13.47 43.67 -0.15
N LYS A 429 -12.84 43.86 -1.32
CA LYS A 429 -12.07 42.79 -2.00
C LYS A 429 -10.77 42.49 -1.25
N LEU A 430 -10.10 43.49 -0.70
CA LEU A 430 -8.88 43.31 0.09
C LEU A 430 -9.16 42.53 1.38
N VAL A 431 -10.26 42.84 2.07
CA VAL A 431 -10.73 42.09 3.25
C VAL A 431 -11.07 40.64 2.90
N GLU A 432 -11.76 40.40 1.77
CA GLU A 432 -12.07 39.03 1.33
C GLU A 432 -10.81 38.25 0.91
N LEU A 433 -9.85 38.87 0.23
CA LEU A 433 -8.56 38.27 -0.09
C LEU A 433 -7.73 37.97 1.18
N GLN A 434 -7.76 38.84 2.18
CA GLN A 434 -7.12 38.58 3.48
C GLN A 434 -7.81 37.42 4.21
N ARG A 435 -9.14 37.31 4.14
CA ARG A 435 -9.90 36.18 4.70
C ARG A 435 -9.54 34.86 4.01
N GLN A 436 -9.40 34.86 2.68
CA GLN A 436 -8.96 33.69 1.91
C GLN A 436 -7.52 33.31 2.21
N LEU A 437 -6.61 34.29 2.33
CA LEU A 437 -5.21 34.07 2.70
C LEU A 437 -5.08 33.44 4.10
N ASN A 438 -5.87 33.91 5.08
CA ASN A 438 -5.92 33.32 6.41
C ASN A 438 -6.39 31.86 6.35
N LEU A 439 -7.48 31.57 5.64
CA LEU A 439 -8.02 30.22 5.48
C LEU A 439 -7.00 29.26 4.84
N ILE A 440 -6.33 29.68 3.76
CA ILE A 440 -5.28 28.88 3.09
C ILE A 440 -4.09 28.64 4.03
N ASN A 441 -3.74 29.62 4.88
CA ASN A 441 -2.69 29.47 5.87
C ASN A 441 -3.10 28.47 6.98
N ASP A 442 -4.34 28.53 7.47
CA ASP A 442 -4.85 27.58 8.47
C ASP A 442 -4.94 26.14 7.91
N GLU A 443 -5.39 25.98 6.66
CA GLU A 443 -5.37 24.70 5.93
C GLU A 443 -3.93 24.19 5.75
N LYS A 444 -2.98 25.08 5.42
CA LYS A 444 -1.54 24.73 5.34
C LYS A 444 -0.99 24.23 6.68
N HIS A 445 -1.29 24.88 7.81
CA HIS A 445 -0.84 24.43 9.13
C HIS A 445 -1.45 23.07 9.50
N ALA A 446 -2.72 22.84 9.16
CA ALA A 446 -3.36 21.53 9.36
C ALA A 446 -2.68 20.42 8.53
N LEU A 447 -2.29 20.70 7.28
CA LEU A 447 -1.57 19.76 6.43
C LEU A 447 -0.11 19.52 6.89
N GLU A 448 0.58 20.55 7.40
CA GLU A 448 1.92 20.40 7.97
C GLU A 448 1.89 19.55 9.25
N LEU A 449 0.87 19.69 10.10
CA LEU A 449 0.65 18.84 11.27
C LEU A 449 0.29 17.39 10.88
N GLU A 450 -0.54 17.17 9.86
CA GLU A 450 -0.78 15.80 9.38
C GLU A 450 0.50 15.17 8.79
N LEU A 451 1.32 15.94 8.06
CA LEU A 451 2.60 15.49 7.52
C LEU A 451 3.55 15.05 8.65
N GLU A 452 3.70 15.84 9.71
CA GLU A 452 4.55 15.49 10.86
C GLU A 452 4.06 14.18 11.54
N VAL A 453 2.75 14.00 11.69
CA VAL A 453 2.16 12.75 12.21
C VAL A 453 2.40 11.54 11.29
N LYS A 454 2.47 11.74 9.97
CA LYS A 454 2.74 10.67 8.98
C LYS A 454 4.24 10.32 8.95
N GLU A 455 5.10 11.32 9.04
CA GLU A 455 6.56 11.16 9.10
C GLU A 455 6.98 10.45 10.41
N GLY A 456 6.37 10.80 11.55
CA GLY A 456 6.54 10.08 12.81
C GLY A 456 6.20 8.59 12.70
N LYS A 457 5.07 8.26 12.05
CA LYS A 457 4.66 6.86 11.79
C LYS A 457 5.57 6.14 10.80
N LYS A 458 6.07 6.83 9.77
CA LYS A 458 7.08 6.29 8.85
C LYS A 458 8.36 5.90 9.61
N ASN A 459 8.85 6.79 10.46
CA ASN A 459 10.07 6.57 11.24
C ASN A 459 9.89 5.42 12.26
N GLU A 460 8.70 5.27 12.87
CA GLU A 460 8.38 4.10 13.69
C GLU A 460 8.43 2.79 12.88
N MET A 461 7.81 2.76 11.70
CA MET A 461 7.83 1.59 10.81
C MET A 461 9.24 1.26 10.29
N GLU A 462 10.09 2.26 10.09
CA GLU A 462 11.50 2.09 9.70
C GLU A 462 12.31 1.43 10.83
N VAL A 463 12.15 1.87 12.08
CA VAL A 463 12.76 1.20 13.26
C VAL A 463 12.25 -0.22 13.44
N GLN A 464 10.97 -0.49 13.16
CA GLN A 464 10.43 -1.86 13.17
C GLN A 464 11.04 -2.74 12.06
N LEU A 465 11.30 -2.17 10.88
CA LEU A 465 11.98 -2.84 9.76
C LEU A 465 13.44 -3.16 10.09
N GLU A 466 14.19 -2.23 10.67
CA GLU A 466 15.57 -2.45 11.13
C GLU A 466 15.63 -3.57 12.18
N LEU A 467 14.71 -3.56 13.15
CA LEU A 467 14.62 -4.61 14.17
C LEU A 467 14.28 -5.99 13.57
N ALA A 468 13.43 -6.04 12.54
CA ALA A 468 13.13 -7.27 11.81
C ALA A 468 14.35 -7.75 11.00
N HIS A 469 15.07 -6.84 10.35
CA HIS A 469 16.30 -7.14 9.61
C HIS A 469 17.40 -7.68 10.53
N ALA A 470 17.62 -7.05 11.70
CA ALA A 470 18.56 -7.52 12.72
C ALA A 470 18.23 -8.94 13.23
N LYS A 471 16.95 -9.24 13.46
CA LYS A 471 16.48 -10.60 13.80
C LYS A 471 16.74 -11.59 12.67
N ASN A 472 16.51 -11.22 11.42
CA ASN A 472 16.81 -12.07 10.26
C ASN A 472 18.30 -12.37 10.15
N VAL A 473 19.20 -11.39 10.35
CA VAL A 473 20.65 -11.61 10.37
C VAL A 473 21.06 -12.61 11.45
N GLN A 474 20.51 -12.50 12.67
CA GLN A 474 20.74 -13.47 13.76
C GLN A 474 20.23 -14.87 13.43
N LEU A 475 19.09 -14.98 12.73
CA LEU A 475 18.56 -16.27 12.25
C LEU A 475 19.45 -16.86 11.17
N THR A 476 19.96 -16.07 10.22
CA THR A 476 20.90 -16.51 9.19
C THR A 476 22.22 -17.00 9.80
N GLU A 477 22.81 -16.27 10.75
CA GLU A 477 24.00 -16.72 11.48
C GLU A 477 23.74 -18.07 12.18
N ARG A 478 22.61 -18.18 12.88
CA ARG A 478 22.20 -19.41 13.56
C ARG A 478 21.96 -20.59 12.60
N ILE A 479 21.47 -20.35 11.39
CA ILE A 479 21.36 -21.36 10.33
C ILE A 479 22.76 -21.82 9.90
N THR A 480 23.68 -20.92 9.58
CA THR A 480 25.05 -21.31 9.15
C THR A 480 25.82 -22.09 10.21
N ILE A 481 25.58 -21.81 11.51
CA ILE A 481 26.12 -22.60 12.63
C ILE A 481 25.52 -24.02 12.65
N LEU A 482 24.21 -24.15 12.44
CA LEU A 482 23.53 -25.45 12.38
C LEU A 482 23.98 -26.28 11.16
N ASP A 483 24.15 -25.66 9.99
CA ASP A 483 24.66 -26.34 8.79
C ASP A 483 26.09 -26.86 8.99
N SER A 484 26.96 -26.07 9.63
CA SER A 484 28.32 -26.50 9.98
C SER A 484 28.29 -27.69 10.95
N ASN A 485 27.46 -27.64 11.99
CA ASN A 485 27.28 -28.73 12.94
C ASN A 485 26.73 -30.00 12.27
N PHE A 486 25.77 -29.86 11.35
CA PHE A 486 25.20 -30.98 10.59
C PHE A 486 26.23 -31.64 9.68
N GLU A 487 27.07 -30.87 8.97
CA GLU A 487 28.17 -31.44 8.18
C GLU A 487 29.27 -32.06 9.06
N GLU A 488 29.46 -31.64 10.31
CA GLU A 488 30.31 -32.35 11.29
C GLU A 488 29.67 -33.66 11.77
N GLU A 489 28.39 -33.65 12.14
CA GLU A 489 27.64 -34.85 12.54
C GLU A 489 27.60 -35.89 11.42
N LYS A 490 27.37 -35.47 10.18
CA LYS A 490 27.42 -36.30 8.96
C LYS A 490 28.79 -36.96 8.76
N LYS A 491 29.89 -36.24 9.04
CA LYS A 491 31.26 -36.81 9.02
C LYS A 491 31.48 -37.80 10.18
N LEU A 492 30.89 -37.58 11.35
CA LEU A 492 30.94 -38.52 12.48
C LEU A 492 30.10 -39.78 12.21
N SER A 493 28.90 -39.63 11.64
CA SER A 493 28.01 -40.71 11.21
C SER A 493 28.66 -41.59 10.13
N ALA A 494 29.37 -40.98 9.17
CA ALA A 494 30.18 -41.72 8.19
C ALA A 494 31.32 -42.52 8.86
N LYS A 495 32.04 -41.94 9.82
CA LYS A 495 33.08 -42.65 10.60
C LYS A 495 32.50 -43.80 11.43
N LEU A 496 31.33 -43.61 12.05
CA LEU A 496 30.62 -44.65 12.80
C LEU A 496 30.20 -45.81 11.88
N ARG A 497 29.66 -45.52 10.69
CA ARG A 497 29.30 -46.54 9.69
C ARG A 497 30.49 -47.44 9.32
N VAL A 498 31.65 -46.85 9.04
CA VAL A 498 32.89 -47.60 8.76
C VAL A 498 33.34 -48.41 9.99
N ARG A 499 33.15 -47.90 11.20
CA ARG A 499 33.44 -48.65 12.43
C ARG A 499 32.52 -49.85 12.63
N CYS A 500 31.22 -49.73 12.33
CA CYS A 500 30.28 -50.86 12.37
C CYS A 500 30.67 -51.94 11.35
N GLN A 501 30.95 -51.57 10.10
CA GLN A 501 31.41 -52.49 9.05
C GLN A 501 32.70 -53.24 9.45
N ASN A 502 33.64 -52.55 10.11
CA ASN A 502 34.84 -53.19 10.65
C ASN A 502 34.52 -54.18 11.78
N ILE A 503 33.57 -53.86 12.67
CA ILE A 503 33.12 -54.76 13.75
C ILE A 503 32.45 -56.00 13.16
N GLU A 504 31.51 -55.83 12.22
CA GLU A 504 30.84 -56.90 11.46
C GLU A 504 31.86 -57.82 10.78
N ALA A 505 32.88 -57.26 10.13
CA ALA A 505 33.97 -58.03 9.52
C ALA A 505 34.84 -58.80 10.54
N THR A 506 35.08 -58.24 11.74
CA THR A 506 35.75 -59.00 12.82
C THR A 506 34.86 -60.07 13.43
N GLU A 507 33.55 -59.86 13.52
CA GLU A 507 32.62 -60.88 13.99
C GLU A 507 32.48 -62.04 13.00
N ALA A 508 32.43 -61.76 11.69
CA ALA A 508 32.45 -62.80 10.66
C ALA A 508 33.72 -63.67 10.77
N LYS A 509 34.89 -63.06 10.95
CA LYS A 509 36.16 -63.78 11.20
C LYS A 509 36.14 -64.59 12.50
N ARG A 510 35.50 -64.09 13.55
CA ARG A 510 35.30 -64.86 14.80
C ARG A 510 34.46 -66.11 14.55
N LYS A 511 33.31 -65.98 13.86
CA LYS A 511 32.41 -67.10 13.56
C LYS A 511 33.09 -68.17 12.69
N GLU A 512 33.91 -67.75 11.73
CA GLU A 512 34.76 -68.66 10.94
C GLU A 512 35.76 -69.42 11.83
N MET A 513 36.47 -68.75 12.73
CA MET A 513 37.37 -69.42 13.68
C MET A 513 36.63 -70.34 14.67
N GLU A 514 35.42 -69.99 15.09
CA GLU A 514 34.55 -70.83 15.93
C GLU A 514 34.12 -72.11 15.19
N LEU A 515 33.82 -72.03 13.89
CA LEU A 515 33.52 -73.19 13.04
C LEU A 515 34.76 -74.09 12.83
N GLN A 516 35.92 -73.49 12.57
CA GLN A 516 37.19 -74.23 12.43
C GLN A 516 37.59 -74.93 13.74
N LEU A 517 37.41 -74.26 14.89
CA LEU A 517 37.57 -74.87 16.22
C LEU A 517 36.59 -76.04 16.42
N GLY A 518 35.33 -75.88 16.00
CA GLY A 518 34.31 -76.93 16.01
C GLY A 518 34.73 -78.17 15.20
N SER A 519 35.28 -77.99 14.01
CA SER A 519 35.84 -79.11 13.22
C SER A 519 36.97 -79.81 13.95
N ALA A 520 37.98 -79.05 14.42
CA ALA A 520 39.13 -79.61 15.12
C ALA A 520 38.73 -80.35 16.42
N VAL A 521 37.73 -79.87 17.14
CA VAL A 521 37.17 -80.57 18.32
C VAL A 521 36.45 -81.86 17.91
N GLY A 522 35.73 -81.87 16.78
CA GLY A 522 35.14 -83.07 16.18
C GLY A 522 36.20 -84.10 15.77
N GLU A 523 37.25 -83.67 15.08
CA GLU A 523 38.39 -84.50 14.67
C GLU A 523 39.13 -85.08 15.90
N ILE A 524 39.34 -84.28 16.95
CA ILE A 524 39.89 -84.75 18.24
C ILE A 524 38.96 -85.78 18.90
N ALA A 525 37.64 -85.60 18.82
CA ALA A 525 36.68 -86.57 19.35
C ALA A 525 36.68 -87.89 18.55
N GLU A 526 36.78 -87.82 17.22
CA GLU A 526 36.87 -88.99 16.34
C GLU A 526 38.21 -89.74 16.54
N LEU A 527 39.33 -89.01 16.66
CA LEU A 527 40.64 -89.58 17.00
C LEU A 527 40.63 -90.22 18.40
N LYS A 528 39.99 -89.60 19.40
CA LYS A 528 39.74 -90.23 20.72
C LYS A 528 38.80 -91.44 20.64
N GLY A 529 37.96 -91.53 19.61
CA GLY A 529 37.19 -92.74 19.28
C GLY A 529 38.10 -93.84 18.73
N LYS A 530 38.88 -93.54 17.69
CA LYS A 530 39.85 -94.43 17.05
C LYS A 530 40.89 -94.95 18.03
N ILE A 531 41.42 -94.11 18.93
CA ILE A 531 42.35 -94.50 20.00
C ILE A 531 41.70 -95.51 20.98
N ARG A 532 40.42 -95.32 21.34
CA ARG A 532 39.70 -96.28 22.19
C ARG A 532 39.46 -97.62 21.50
N LEU A 533 39.24 -97.62 20.19
CA LEU A 533 39.08 -98.84 19.40
C LEU A 533 40.43 -99.57 19.18
N LEU A 534 41.50 -98.85 18.87
CA LEU A 534 42.85 -99.42 18.77
C LEU A 534 43.31 -100.01 20.11
N GLY A 535 43.02 -99.35 21.22
CA GLY A 535 43.24 -99.87 22.58
C GLY A 535 42.41 -101.11 22.95
N GLN A 536 41.45 -101.52 22.11
CA GLN A 536 40.74 -102.81 22.23
C GLN A 536 41.30 -103.89 21.29
N VAL A 537 42.07 -103.52 20.27
CA VAL A 537 42.53 -104.42 19.19
C VAL A 537 44.02 -104.77 19.31
N GLU A 538 44.88 -103.87 19.79
CA GLU A 538 46.33 -104.09 19.84
C GLU A 538 46.92 -104.10 21.26
N GLY A 539 47.83 -105.04 21.53
CA GLY A 539 48.85 -104.95 22.60
C GLY A 539 48.46 -105.23 24.06
N GLY A 540 47.18 -105.19 24.46
CA GLY A 540 46.83 -105.20 25.89
C GLY A 540 46.88 -106.54 26.66
N LYS A 541 46.51 -107.66 26.03
CA LYS A 541 46.18 -108.91 26.77
C LYS A 541 47.35 -109.77 27.24
N MET A 542 48.57 -109.57 26.72
CA MET A 542 49.73 -110.41 27.06
C MET A 542 50.52 -109.91 28.30
N MET A 543 50.44 -108.61 28.62
CA MET A 543 51.12 -108.03 29.80
C MET A 543 50.27 -108.08 31.08
N SER A 544 48.95 -108.23 30.95
CA SER A 544 48.03 -108.26 32.10
C SER A 544 48.15 -109.55 32.94
N THR A 545 48.49 -110.68 32.32
CA THR A 545 48.69 -111.97 33.01
C THR A 545 49.99 -112.04 33.80
N GLU A 546 51.05 -111.39 33.31
CA GLU A 546 52.36 -111.32 33.97
C GLU A 546 52.28 -110.45 35.24
N LEU A 547 51.60 -109.31 35.16
CA LEU A 547 51.37 -108.43 36.31
C LEU A 547 50.40 -109.04 37.33
N ALA A 548 49.31 -109.68 36.90
CA ALA A 548 48.40 -110.38 37.82
C ALA A 548 49.12 -111.46 38.65
N SER A 549 50.07 -112.17 38.04
CA SER A 549 50.91 -113.18 38.71
C SER A 549 51.91 -112.59 39.71
N ARG A 550 52.27 -111.31 39.58
CA ARG A 550 53.11 -110.58 40.54
C ARG A 550 52.32 -109.91 41.66
N CYS A 551 51.12 -109.38 41.39
CA CYS A 551 50.27 -108.79 42.44
C CYS A 551 49.85 -109.83 43.49
N TRP A 552 49.56 -111.08 43.07
CA TRP A 552 49.31 -112.23 43.97
C TRP A 552 50.44 -112.55 44.96
N LYS A 553 51.61 -111.92 44.84
CA LYS A 553 52.75 -112.06 45.76
C LYS A 553 52.86 -110.92 46.80
N ILE A 554 52.10 -109.85 46.63
CA ILE A 554 52.17 -108.64 47.48
C ILE A 554 51.02 -108.64 48.51
N ASP A 555 49.82 -109.06 48.12
CA ASP A 555 48.65 -109.22 49.02
C ASP A 555 48.79 -110.38 50.04
N GLN A 556 49.99 -110.96 50.19
CA GLN A 556 50.28 -112.12 51.04
C GLN A 556 51.11 -111.78 52.31
N LEU A 557 51.42 -110.50 52.57
CA LEU A 557 52.28 -110.12 53.72
C LEU A 557 51.77 -109.00 54.64
N GLU A 558 50.72 -108.24 54.29
CA GLU A 558 50.23 -107.12 55.12
C GLU A 558 48.71 -107.10 55.40
N HIS A 559 48.16 -108.18 55.98
CA HIS A 559 47.41 -108.05 57.25
C HIS A 559 47.07 -109.39 57.92
N ASN A 560 47.37 -109.52 59.21
CA ASN A 560 47.10 -110.72 60.00
C ASN A 560 45.63 -110.79 60.47
N LYS A 561 44.78 -111.57 59.78
CA LYS A 561 43.39 -111.86 60.18
C LYS A 561 43.23 -112.78 61.42
N GLU A 562 44.31 -112.96 62.17
CA GLU A 562 44.35 -113.71 63.44
C GLU A 562 43.84 -112.87 64.64
N LEU A 563 43.83 -111.53 64.55
CA LEU A 563 43.40 -110.65 65.65
C LEU A 563 41.92 -110.25 65.60
N GLU A 564 41.34 -110.04 64.41
CA GLU A 564 39.91 -109.72 64.28
C GLU A 564 39.02 -110.92 64.63
N SER A 565 39.38 -112.10 64.13
CA SER A 565 38.68 -113.37 64.42
C SER A 565 38.64 -113.71 65.92
N ARG A 566 39.61 -113.22 66.70
CA ARG A 566 39.66 -113.40 68.16
C ARG A 566 38.91 -112.31 68.94
N LEU A 567 38.56 -111.19 68.30
CA LEU A 567 37.72 -110.15 68.87
C LEU A 567 36.22 -110.46 68.71
N GLU A 568 35.79 -111.02 67.57
CA GLU A 568 34.40 -111.46 67.40
C GLU A 568 34.04 -112.63 68.33
N PHE A 569 34.92 -113.62 68.47
CA PHE A 569 34.70 -114.75 69.38
C PHE A 569 34.55 -114.33 70.86
N ALA A 570 35.16 -113.20 71.25
CA ALA A 570 34.97 -112.61 72.57
C ALA A 570 33.64 -111.85 72.68
N LYS A 571 33.21 -111.11 71.64
CA LYS A 571 31.93 -110.38 71.62
C LYS A 571 30.73 -111.32 71.64
N LEU A 572 30.78 -112.43 70.88
CA LEU A 572 29.73 -113.46 70.88
C LEU A 572 29.54 -114.13 72.25
N LYS A 573 30.54 -114.08 73.15
CA LYS A 573 30.49 -114.68 74.48
C LYS A 573 30.15 -113.70 75.61
N ILE A 574 29.91 -112.44 75.28
CA ILE A 574 29.40 -111.40 76.21
C ILE A 574 27.90 -111.14 75.96
N GLY A 575 27.37 -111.50 74.78
CA GLY A 575 25.94 -111.35 74.46
C GLY A 575 24.98 -112.34 75.16
N GLU A 576 25.47 -113.47 75.69
CA GLU A 576 24.59 -114.53 76.24
C GLU A 576 24.15 -114.34 77.71
N GLN A 577 24.59 -113.27 78.39
CA GLN A 577 24.14 -112.95 79.76
C GLN A 577 23.98 -111.44 80.02
N TYR A 578 22.89 -110.82 79.54
CA TYR A 578 22.09 -109.92 80.40
C TYR A 578 20.63 -109.65 79.95
N ASP A 579 19.98 -110.57 79.22
CA ASP A 579 18.53 -110.50 79.00
C ASP A 579 17.75 -110.99 80.25
N LYS A 580 17.88 -110.23 81.36
CA LYS A 580 17.16 -110.36 82.65
C LYS A 580 17.46 -109.16 83.57
N ALA A 581 16.58 -108.96 84.57
CA ALA A 581 16.77 -108.04 85.71
C ALA A 581 16.82 -106.52 85.41
N ASN A 582 15.72 -106.03 84.83
CA ASN A 582 14.82 -105.05 85.45
C ASN A 582 15.24 -104.43 86.83
N ILE A 583 14.97 -103.12 87.01
CA ILE A 583 14.71 -102.38 88.28
C ILE A 583 15.92 -101.79 89.08
N THR A 584 15.65 -100.64 89.73
CA THR A 584 16.39 -99.89 90.79
C THR A 584 17.63 -99.02 90.47
N ASP A 585 17.35 -97.72 90.24
CA ASP A 585 17.74 -96.54 91.06
C ASP A 585 19.22 -96.16 91.35
N ARG A 586 19.42 -94.84 91.45
CA ARG A 586 20.60 -94.04 91.91
C ARG A 586 21.80 -93.79 90.96
N LYS A 587 22.05 -92.48 90.80
CA LYS A 587 23.30 -91.80 90.36
C LYS A 587 24.52 -92.24 91.21
N PRO A 588 25.80 -92.13 90.75
CA PRO A 588 26.34 -90.92 90.08
C PRO A 588 27.50 -91.03 89.05
N LYS A 589 27.73 -89.88 88.38
CA LYS A 589 29.02 -89.30 87.89
C LYS A 589 29.89 -90.01 86.81
N GLU A 590 30.11 -89.23 85.74
CA GLU A 590 31.40 -88.91 85.07
C GLU A 590 32.04 -89.83 83.98
N ASP A 591 32.44 -89.13 82.90
CA ASP A 591 33.45 -89.38 81.86
C ASP A 591 33.34 -90.46 80.74
N LYS A 592 32.87 -89.97 79.58
CA LYS A 592 33.31 -90.23 78.17
C LYS A 592 32.95 -91.58 77.49
N PRO A 593 32.90 -91.64 76.13
CA PRO A 593 32.78 -90.56 75.14
C PRO A 593 31.53 -90.68 74.23
N PHE A 594 30.82 -89.58 73.99
CA PHE A 594 29.83 -89.47 72.90
C PHE A 594 30.45 -88.66 71.76
N SER A 595 30.67 -89.26 70.58
CA SER A 595 31.36 -88.57 69.45
C SER A 595 30.72 -88.72 68.07
N GLU A 596 29.88 -89.73 67.82
CA GLU A 596 29.31 -89.96 66.47
C GLU A 596 27.87 -89.43 66.30
N GLY A 597 26.99 -89.63 67.30
CA GLY A 597 25.60 -89.13 67.23
C GLY A 597 25.50 -87.61 67.11
N LEU A 598 26.32 -86.89 67.91
CA LEU A 598 26.40 -85.43 67.87
C LEU A 598 26.89 -84.88 66.52
N PHE A 599 27.68 -85.65 65.76
CA PHE A 599 28.23 -85.19 64.48
C PHE A 599 27.12 -85.01 63.43
N PHE A 600 26.19 -85.97 63.33
CA PHE A 600 25.04 -85.87 62.42
C PHE A 600 24.05 -84.76 62.83
N GLU A 601 23.82 -84.54 64.13
CA GLU A 601 22.98 -83.42 64.57
C GLU A 601 23.63 -82.07 64.30
N CYS A 602 24.94 -81.92 64.53
CA CYS A 602 25.68 -80.71 64.16
C CYS A 602 25.62 -80.45 62.65
N GLN A 603 25.83 -81.47 61.81
CA GLN A 603 25.80 -81.32 60.35
C GLN A 603 24.40 -80.90 59.84
N ASN A 604 23.33 -81.44 60.42
CA ASN A 604 21.96 -81.01 60.11
C ASN A 604 21.70 -79.56 60.55
N VAL A 605 22.19 -79.16 61.74
CA VAL A 605 22.07 -77.78 62.25
C VAL A 605 22.85 -76.80 61.36
N GLU A 606 24.04 -77.16 60.86
CA GLU A 606 24.82 -76.34 59.92
C GLU A 606 24.07 -76.11 58.60
N VAL A 607 23.43 -77.14 58.03
CA VAL A 607 22.60 -77.02 56.82
C VAL A 607 21.38 -76.11 57.07
N ILE A 608 20.74 -76.22 58.24
CA ILE A 608 19.61 -75.36 58.63
C ILE A 608 20.07 -73.91 58.83
N ILE A 609 21.25 -73.67 59.43
CA ILE A 609 21.84 -72.33 59.56
C ILE A 609 22.17 -71.74 58.18
N ALA A 610 22.75 -72.53 57.28
CA ALA A 610 23.05 -72.11 55.91
C ALA A 610 21.77 -71.70 55.15
N LYS A 611 20.70 -72.52 55.21
CA LYS A 611 19.44 -72.20 54.54
C LYS A 611 18.72 -71.01 55.15
N ASN A 612 18.74 -70.85 56.48
CA ASN A 612 18.22 -69.65 57.15
C ASN A 612 19.00 -68.39 56.75
N LYS A 613 20.33 -68.48 56.58
CA LYS A 613 21.16 -67.37 56.09
C LYS A 613 20.80 -66.99 54.65
N GLU A 614 20.60 -67.97 53.77
CA GLU A 614 20.15 -67.76 52.39
C GLU A 614 18.78 -67.09 52.32
N LEU A 615 17.78 -67.63 53.03
CA LEU A 615 16.42 -67.07 53.10
C LEU A 615 16.42 -65.64 53.67
N LYS A 616 17.26 -65.36 54.67
CA LYS A 616 17.41 -64.00 55.23
C LYS A 616 18.03 -63.03 54.22
N CYS A 617 19.00 -63.46 53.41
CA CYS A 617 19.53 -62.65 52.30
C CYS A 617 18.47 -62.39 51.21
N GLN A 618 17.68 -63.41 50.85
CA GLN A 618 16.57 -63.26 49.88
C GLN A 618 15.50 -62.28 50.39
N LEU A 619 15.11 -62.39 51.66
CA LEU A 619 14.17 -61.47 52.31
C LEU A 619 14.70 -60.03 52.34
N CYS A 620 15.98 -59.82 52.63
CA CYS A 620 16.61 -58.50 52.56
C CYS A 620 16.59 -57.92 51.13
N SER A 621 16.88 -58.74 50.12
CA SER A 621 16.84 -58.34 48.70
C SER A 621 15.42 -57.91 48.29
N GLN A 622 14.41 -58.74 48.57
CA GLN A 622 13.01 -58.41 48.29
C GLN A 622 12.53 -57.18 49.07
N LYS A 623 13.02 -56.97 50.31
CA LYS A 623 12.67 -55.79 51.09
C LYS A 623 13.23 -54.50 50.49
N ILE A 624 14.43 -54.53 49.91
CA ILE A 624 15.00 -53.40 49.16
C ILE A 624 14.18 -53.14 47.88
N GLU A 625 13.83 -54.19 47.14
CA GLU A 625 13.02 -54.08 45.92
C GLU A 625 11.62 -53.49 46.20
N VAL A 626 10.93 -53.96 47.24
CA VAL A 626 9.62 -53.42 47.66
C VAL A 626 9.70 -51.96 48.12
N ASN A 627 10.81 -51.54 48.74
CA ASN A 627 11.04 -50.13 49.08
C ASN A 627 11.23 -49.28 47.81
N LEU A 628 12.09 -49.72 46.89
CA LEU A 628 12.35 -49.04 45.61
C LEU A 628 11.10 -48.94 44.74
N LEU A 629 10.24 -49.97 44.73
CA LEU A 629 8.95 -49.93 44.03
C LEU A 629 7.97 -48.94 44.70
N ARG A 630 7.95 -48.86 46.04
CA ARG A 630 7.15 -47.86 46.76
C ARG A 630 7.61 -46.44 46.45
N GLU A 631 8.92 -46.18 46.42
CA GLU A 631 9.47 -44.88 46.05
C GLU A 631 9.07 -44.48 44.62
N LYS A 632 9.14 -45.42 43.66
CA LYS A 632 8.64 -45.21 42.29
C LYS A 632 7.14 -44.92 42.23
N VAL A 633 6.31 -45.62 43.00
CA VAL A 633 4.86 -45.36 43.08
C VAL A 633 4.61 -43.95 43.63
N ASN A 634 5.23 -43.56 44.74
CA ASN A 634 5.08 -42.22 45.31
C ASN A 634 5.46 -41.12 44.30
N VAL A 635 6.51 -41.32 43.50
CA VAL A 635 6.93 -40.38 42.43
C VAL A 635 5.90 -40.32 41.29
N LEU A 636 5.36 -41.46 40.86
CA LEU A 636 4.32 -41.51 39.82
C LEU A 636 3.00 -40.88 40.29
N GLU A 637 2.60 -41.09 41.55
CA GLU A 637 1.44 -40.43 42.16
C GLU A 637 1.63 -38.90 42.20
N ALA A 638 2.82 -38.43 42.60
CA ALA A 638 3.17 -37.00 42.61
C ALA A 638 3.26 -36.37 41.19
N ILE A 639 3.55 -37.16 40.16
CA ILE A 639 3.48 -36.72 38.75
C ILE A 639 2.02 -36.65 38.30
N ALA A 640 1.24 -37.70 38.53
CA ALA A 640 -0.18 -37.75 38.15
C ALA A 640 -1.03 -36.66 38.84
N GLU A 641 -0.67 -36.24 40.05
CA GLU A 641 -1.29 -35.09 40.72
C GLU A 641 -0.97 -33.77 40.00
N LYS A 642 0.31 -33.53 39.66
CA LYS A 642 0.75 -32.35 38.90
C LYS A 642 0.05 -32.28 37.52
N GLU A 643 -0.03 -33.41 36.82
CA GLU A 643 -0.72 -33.52 35.54
C GLU A 643 -2.23 -33.20 35.66
N ARG A 644 -2.88 -33.65 36.74
CA ARG A 644 -4.30 -33.35 36.99
C ARG A 644 -4.56 -31.88 37.29
N VAL A 645 -3.68 -31.24 38.07
CA VAL A 645 -3.74 -29.79 38.33
C VAL A 645 -3.58 -29.02 37.02
N LEU A 646 -2.54 -29.31 36.22
CA LEU A 646 -2.32 -28.66 34.93
C LEU A 646 -3.50 -28.87 33.95
N ALA A 647 -4.09 -30.06 33.92
CA ALA A 647 -5.28 -30.31 33.10
C ALA A 647 -6.49 -29.47 33.55
N SER A 648 -6.66 -29.22 34.85
CA SER A 648 -7.73 -28.36 35.37
C SER A 648 -7.49 -26.87 35.06
N GLU A 649 -6.23 -26.42 35.10
CA GLU A 649 -5.82 -25.05 34.77
C GLU A 649 -6.03 -24.76 33.27
N ILE A 650 -5.56 -25.66 32.38
CA ILE A 650 -5.79 -25.59 30.93
C ILE A 650 -7.29 -25.60 30.59
N SER A 651 -8.10 -26.37 31.34
CA SER A 651 -9.55 -26.40 31.14
C SER A 651 -10.22 -25.08 31.52
N ALA A 652 -9.74 -24.39 32.56
CA ALA A 652 -10.24 -23.08 32.97
C ALA A 652 -9.86 -22.00 31.95
N ASP A 653 -8.59 -21.98 31.51
CA ASP A 653 -8.10 -21.06 30.48
C ASP A 653 -8.84 -21.23 29.15
N LEU A 654 -9.17 -22.46 28.75
CA LEU A 654 -9.92 -22.75 27.53
C LEU A 654 -11.34 -22.16 27.58
N GLU A 655 -12.06 -22.33 28.69
CA GLU A 655 -13.39 -21.73 28.85
C GLU A 655 -13.33 -20.20 28.97
N ALA A 656 -12.32 -19.64 29.64
CA ALA A 656 -12.10 -18.19 29.68
C ALA A 656 -11.82 -17.60 28.28
N ALA A 657 -10.95 -18.24 27.49
CA ALA A 657 -10.67 -17.85 26.11
C ALA A 657 -11.91 -17.98 25.21
N LYS A 658 -12.74 -19.01 25.41
CA LYS A 658 -13.99 -19.26 24.70
C LYS A 658 -15.06 -18.20 25.02
N VAL A 659 -15.16 -17.74 26.27
CA VAL A 659 -16.01 -16.59 26.66
C VAL A 659 -15.54 -15.32 25.95
N LYS A 660 -14.24 -15.00 26.02
CA LYS A 660 -13.67 -13.82 25.35
C LYS A 660 -13.82 -13.86 23.83
N ARG A 661 -13.74 -15.05 23.21
CA ARG A 661 -14.02 -15.25 21.79
C ARG A 661 -15.48 -14.93 21.45
N ASN A 662 -16.44 -15.36 22.28
CA ASN A 662 -17.86 -15.06 22.06
C ASN A 662 -18.14 -13.54 22.19
N GLU A 663 -17.52 -12.86 23.16
CA GLU A 663 -17.64 -11.41 23.31
C GLU A 663 -17.13 -10.66 22.05
N LEU A 664 -15.95 -11.02 21.55
CA LEU A 664 -15.39 -10.44 20.33
C LEU A 664 -16.23 -10.74 19.07
N VAL A 665 -16.91 -11.90 19.01
CA VAL A 665 -17.86 -12.22 17.93
C VAL A 665 -19.08 -11.30 18.00
N LEU A 666 -19.66 -11.06 19.19
CA LEU A 666 -20.80 -10.13 19.35
C LEU A 666 -20.43 -8.69 18.99
N GLN A 667 -19.22 -8.23 19.35
CA GLN A 667 -18.71 -6.92 18.94
C GLN A 667 -18.56 -6.83 17.41
N LEU A 668 -18.03 -7.89 16.78
CA LEU A 668 -17.87 -7.98 15.33
C LEU A 668 -19.23 -8.03 14.60
N GLU A 669 -20.25 -8.69 15.16
CA GLU A 669 -21.62 -8.71 14.62
C GLU A 669 -22.27 -7.33 14.70
N SER A 670 -22.11 -6.61 15.81
CA SER A 670 -22.57 -5.21 15.94
C SER A 670 -21.93 -4.31 14.88
N ALA A 671 -20.61 -4.40 14.72
CA ALA A 671 -19.87 -3.60 13.73
C ALA A 671 -20.33 -3.88 12.29
N HIS A 672 -20.61 -5.14 11.93
CA HIS A 672 -21.16 -5.46 10.61
C HIS A 672 -22.57 -4.88 10.40
N MET A 673 -23.42 -4.86 11.44
CA MET A 673 -24.75 -4.25 11.36
C MET A 673 -24.69 -2.73 11.23
N GLU A 674 -23.73 -2.08 11.88
CA GLU A 674 -23.46 -0.64 11.71
C GLU A 674 -22.94 -0.33 10.29
N ILE A 675 -21.99 -1.11 9.78
CA ILE A 675 -21.49 -0.98 8.39
C ILE A 675 -22.64 -1.13 7.39
N LYS A 676 -23.54 -2.11 7.56
CA LYS A 676 -24.71 -2.30 6.68
C LYS A 676 -25.66 -1.10 6.71
N ASN A 677 -25.95 -0.56 7.90
CA ASN A 677 -26.76 0.65 8.08
C ASN A 677 -26.12 1.87 7.40
N LEU A 678 -24.80 2.02 7.48
CA LEU A 678 -24.05 3.07 6.77
C LEU A 678 -24.08 2.87 5.25
N GLN A 679 -24.01 1.64 4.74
CA GLN A 679 -24.15 1.33 3.31
C GLN A 679 -25.57 1.64 2.79
N GLU A 680 -26.62 1.31 3.55
CA GLU A 680 -28.01 1.63 3.21
C GLU A 680 -28.25 3.15 3.18
N LYS A 681 -27.64 3.91 4.10
CA LYS A 681 -27.63 5.39 4.07
C LYS A 681 -26.84 5.96 2.89
N PHE A 682 -25.65 5.43 2.60
CA PHE A 682 -24.83 5.87 1.47
C PHE A 682 -25.56 5.70 0.14
N GLY A 683 -26.11 4.51 -0.12
CA GLY A 683 -26.93 4.24 -1.32
C GLY A 683 -28.29 4.95 -1.37
N SER A 684 -28.65 5.68 -0.31
CA SER A 684 -29.80 6.62 -0.30
C SER A 684 -29.34 8.04 -0.66
N LEU A 685 -28.21 8.50 -0.11
CA LEU A 685 -27.58 9.78 -0.47
C LEU A 685 -27.09 9.82 -1.92
N GLU A 686 -26.52 8.72 -2.42
CA GLU A 686 -26.05 8.57 -3.81
C GLU A 686 -27.20 8.76 -4.82
N LYS A 687 -28.40 8.27 -4.50
CA LYS A 687 -29.61 8.49 -5.31
C LYS A 687 -30.05 9.95 -5.29
N GLN A 688 -30.08 10.58 -4.11
CA GLN A 688 -30.43 11.99 -3.97
C GLN A 688 -29.44 12.89 -4.73
N PHE A 689 -28.15 12.54 -4.73
CA PHE A 689 -27.12 13.25 -5.49
C PHE A 689 -27.33 13.13 -7.01
N GLU A 690 -27.63 11.93 -7.53
CA GLU A 690 -27.93 11.77 -8.96
C GLU A 690 -29.27 12.42 -9.36
N GLU A 691 -30.27 12.43 -8.48
CA GLU A 691 -31.52 13.20 -8.66
C GLU A 691 -31.26 14.71 -8.73
N GLU A 692 -30.49 15.26 -7.79
CA GLU A 692 -30.11 16.69 -7.77
C GLU A 692 -29.27 17.07 -9.00
N LYS A 693 -28.35 16.21 -9.42
CA LYS A 693 -27.52 16.36 -10.62
C LYS A 693 -28.34 16.36 -11.91
N LEU A 694 -29.37 15.51 -12.02
CA LEU A 694 -30.33 15.53 -13.12
C LEU A 694 -31.15 16.83 -13.14
N ILE A 695 -31.62 17.28 -11.97
CA ILE A 695 -32.34 18.55 -11.81
C ILE A 695 -31.43 19.74 -12.20
N SER A 696 -30.16 19.73 -11.79
CA SER A 696 -29.18 20.76 -12.16
C SER A 696 -28.90 20.79 -13.66
N ALA A 697 -28.91 19.63 -14.34
CA ALA A 697 -28.74 19.57 -15.79
C ALA A 697 -29.94 20.15 -16.56
N ASP A 698 -31.17 19.82 -16.12
CA ASP A 698 -32.40 20.41 -16.65
C ASP A 698 -32.48 21.94 -16.40
N PHE A 699 -32.03 22.42 -15.23
CA PHE A 699 -31.86 23.85 -15.00
C PHE A 699 -30.83 24.49 -15.94
N ALA A 700 -29.66 23.88 -16.16
CA ALA A 700 -28.66 24.38 -17.09
C ALA A 700 -29.19 24.46 -18.54
N GLU A 701 -29.93 23.45 -18.99
CA GLU A 701 -30.57 23.48 -20.32
C GLU A 701 -31.63 24.59 -20.42
N LYS A 702 -32.42 24.82 -19.35
CA LYS A 702 -33.37 25.94 -19.26
C LYS A 702 -32.68 27.31 -19.29
N TYR A 703 -31.55 27.47 -18.61
CA TYR A 703 -30.76 28.71 -18.65
C TYR A 703 -30.25 28.98 -20.06
N HIS A 704 -29.64 28.01 -20.74
CA HIS A 704 -29.19 28.19 -22.12
C HIS A 704 -30.36 28.43 -23.10
N LYS A 705 -31.53 27.81 -22.92
CA LYS A 705 -32.74 28.11 -23.70
C LYS A 705 -33.18 29.58 -23.51
N LEU A 706 -33.14 30.09 -22.28
CA LEU A 706 -33.48 31.47 -21.97
C LEU A 706 -32.45 32.47 -22.54
N GLU A 707 -31.17 32.19 -22.37
CA GLU A 707 -30.03 32.97 -22.87
C GLU A 707 -30.03 33.11 -24.40
N ASN A 708 -30.24 32.00 -25.12
CA ASN A 708 -30.41 32.01 -26.58
C ASN A 708 -31.66 32.79 -27.00
N GLY A 709 -32.78 32.64 -26.27
CA GLY A 709 -34.00 33.39 -26.52
C GLY A 709 -33.86 34.90 -26.29
N MET A 710 -33.09 35.31 -25.28
CA MET A 710 -32.76 36.72 -25.02
C MET A 710 -31.82 37.28 -26.09
N SER A 711 -30.78 36.54 -26.46
CA SER A 711 -29.84 36.90 -27.53
C SER A 711 -30.55 37.10 -28.88
N SER A 712 -31.48 36.21 -29.23
CA SER A 712 -32.32 36.32 -30.43
C SER A 712 -33.26 37.53 -30.40
N LYS A 713 -33.86 37.84 -29.25
CA LYS A 713 -34.66 39.07 -29.05
C LYS A 713 -33.82 40.33 -29.17
N GLN A 714 -32.60 40.34 -28.63
CA GLN A 714 -31.70 41.48 -28.70
C GLN A 714 -31.18 41.71 -30.13
N GLN A 715 -30.87 40.65 -30.88
CA GLN A 715 -30.50 40.73 -32.29
C GLN A 715 -31.65 41.23 -33.17
N SER A 716 -32.88 40.73 -32.96
CA SER A 716 -34.06 41.19 -33.72
C SER A 716 -34.47 42.62 -33.38
N PHE A 717 -34.35 43.05 -32.11
CA PHE A 717 -34.52 44.46 -31.72
C PHE A 717 -33.47 45.37 -32.37
N GLY A 718 -32.21 44.91 -32.43
CA GLY A 718 -31.14 45.58 -33.16
C GLY A 718 -31.48 45.79 -34.64
N LEU A 719 -31.84 44.71 -35.35
CA LEU A 719 -32.28 44.76 -36.76
C LEU A 719 -33.46 45.72 -36.96
N HIS A 720 -34.44 45.71 -36.04
CA HIS A 720 -35.62 46.58 -36.12
C HIS A 720 -35.27 48.06 -35.89
N SER A 721 -34.29 48.35 -35.03
CA SER A 721 -33.76 49.71 -34.82
C SER A 721 -32.99 50.23 -36.05
N THR A 722 -32.16 49.38 -36.66
CA THR A 722 -31.47 49.70 -37.92
C THR A 722 -32.47 49.92 -39.06
N ALA A 723 -33.53 49.12 -39.15
CA ALA A 723 -34.60 49.29 -40.14
C ALA A 723 -35.36 50.62 -39.96
N ILE A 724 -35.65 51.03 -38.71
CA ILE A 724 -36.26 52.33 -38.42
C ILE A 724 -35.33 53.48 -38.83
N SER A 725 -34.03 53.37 -38.54
CA SER A 725 -33.02 54.38 -38.90
C SER A 725 -32.86 54.51 -40.42
N ASN A 726 -32.76 53.38 -41.13
CA ASN A 726 -32.71 53.36 -42.59
C ASN A 726 -33.97 53.95 -43.22
N ARG A 727 -35.16 53.62 -42.69
CA ARG A 727 -36.44 54.20 -43.16
C ARG A 727 -36.52 55.70 -42.93
N LYS A 728 -36.01 56.20 -41.80
CA LYS A 728 -35.90 57.63 -41.50
C LYS A 728 -34.96 58.35 -42.48
N LEU A 729 -33.85 57.69 -42.87
CA LEU A 729 -32.87 58.22 -43.81
C LEU A 729 -33.43 58.27 -45.25
N ILE A 730 -34.12 57.21 -45.69
CA ILE A 730 -34.84 57.17 -46.97
C ILE A 730 -35.87 58.30 -47.06
N VAL A 731 -36.71 58.48 -46.03
CA VAL A 731 -37.69 59.58 -45.98
C VAL A 731 -37.02 60.97 -45.93
N GLY A 732 -35.77 61.06 -45.49
CA GLY A 732 -34.93 62.26 -45.65
C GLY A 732 -34.58 62.51 -47.12
N GLN A 733 -34.01 61.51 -47.78
CA GLN A 733 -33.63 61.56 -49.21
C GLN A 733 -34.84 61.83 -50.12
N GLU A 734 -35.99 61.21 -49.87
CA GLU A 734 -37.23 61.49 -50.61
C GLU A 734 -37.65 62.97 -50.51
N LYS A 735 -37.54 63.59 -49.33
CA LYS A 735 -37.84 65.02 -49.15
C LYS A 735 -36.83 65.92 -49.86
N GLU A 736 -35.55 65.56 -49.86
CA GLU A 736 -34.51 66.27 -50.61
C GLU A 736 -34.73 66.16 -52.12
N ILE A 737 -35.12 64.99 -52.64
CA ILE A 737 -35.48 64.77 -54.04
C ILE A 737 -36.70 65.60 -54.43
N VAL A 738 -37.75 65.65 -53.59
CA VAL A 738 -38.93 66.50 -53.83
C VAL A 738 -38.56 68.00 -53.81
N LEU A 739 -37.70 68.44 -52.90
CA LEU A 739 -37.19 69.82 -52.88
C LEU A 739 -36.32 70.14 -54.12
N ALA A 740 -35.49 69.20 -54.57
CA ALA A 740 -34.69 69.34 -55.78
C ALA A 740 -35.57 69.42 -57.03
N ALA A 741 -36.61 68.58 -57.12
CA ALA A 741 -37.60 68.61 -58.20
C ALA A 741 -38.39 69.93 -58.22
N ALA A 742 -38.82 70.44 -57.05
CA ALA A 742 -39.49 71.73 -56.94
C ALA A 742 -38.59 72.90 -57.39
N LYS A 743 -37.32 72.91 -56.97
CA LYS A 743 -36.30 73.86 -57.45
C LYS A 743 -36.07 73.73 -58.96
N LEU A 744 -36.00 72.52 -59.50
CA LEU A 744 -35.82 72.28 -60.93
C LEU A 744 -37.01 72.78 -61.76
N VAL A 745 -38.25 72.60 -61.30
CA VAL A 745 -39.45 73.21 -61.91
C VAL A 745 -39.40 74.74 -61.85
N GLN A 746 -38.88 75.32 -60.77
CA GLN A 746 -38.67 76.77 -60.67
C GLN A 746 -37.60 77.25 -61.68
N CYS A 747 -36.48 76.54 -61.81
CA CYS A 747 -35.46 76.81 -62.83
C CYS A 747 -36.01 76.67 -64.26
N GLN A 748 -36.86 75.67 -64.53
CA GLN A 748 -37.54 75.52 -65.82
C GLN A 748 -38.47 76.70 -66.11
N LYS A 749 -39.21 77.21 -65.12
CA LYS A 749 -40.05 78.42 -65.27
C LYS A 749 -39.22 79.66 -65.58
N THR A 750 -38.10 79.88 -64.89
CA THR A 750 -37.20 81.01 -65.19
C THR A 750 -36.57 80.87 -66.58
N LEU A 751 -36.17 79.66 -66.98
CA LEU A 751 -35.57 79.40 -68.30
C LEU A 751 -36.61 79.61 -69.42
N ALA A 752 -37.86 79.16 -69.23
CA ALA A 752 -38.96 79.42 -70.16
C ALA A 752 -39.26 80.92 -70.30
N SER A 753 -39.26 81.68 -69.19
CA SER A 753 -39.45 83.14 -69.21
C SER A 753 -38.31 83.85 -69.93
N LEU A 754 -37.05 83.45 -69.69
CA LEU A 754 -35.88 84.02 -70.33
C LEU A 754 -35.81 83.67 -71.83
N ASN A 755 -36.27 82.49 -72.22
CA ASN A 755 -36.44 82.08 -73.62
C ASN A 755 -37.58 82.86 -74.31
N GLN A 756 -38.66 83.20 -73.58
CA GLN A 756 -39.71 84.10 -74.08
C GLN A 756 -39.19 85.54 -74.26
N GLN A 757 -38.33 86.04 -73.37
CA GLN A 757 -37.65 87.33 -73.54
C GLN A 757 -36.72 87.32 -74.77
N LEU A 758 -35.90 86.29 -74.94
CA LEU A 758 -35.07 86.11 -76.13
C LEU A 758 -35.89 86.06 -77.42
N LYS A 759 -37.07 85.42 -77.40
CA LYS A 759 -37.98 85.36 -78.55
C LYS A 759 -38.69 86.68 -78.85
N LEU A 760 -38.83 87.57 -77.86
CA LEU A 760 -39.25 88.96 -78.09
C LEU A 760 -38.10 89.79 -78.68
N MET A 761 -36.85 89.56 -78.26
CA MET A 761 -35.67 90.21 -78.84
C MET A 761 -35.44 89.80 -80.30
N SER A 762 -35.60 88.51 -80.66
CA SER A 762 -35.44 88.06 -82.05
C SER A 762 -36.50 88.62 -83.02
N ASN A 763 -37.61 89.15 -82.50
CA ASN A 763 -38.61 89.85 -83.31
C ASN A 763 -38.22 91.31 -83.57
N PHE A 764 -37.23 91.86 -82.86
CA PHE A 764 -36.74 93.23 -83.06
C PHE A 764 -35.92 93.36 -84.34
N ASP A 765 -35.15 92.32 -84.69
CA ASP A 765 -34.40 92.26 -85.97
C ASP A 765 -35.32 92.26 -87.20
N VAL A 766 -36.58 91.82 -87.05
CA VAL A 766 -37.60 91.83 -88.12
C VAL A 766 -38.20 93.24 -88.31
N LEU A 767 -38.18 94.10 -87.29
CA LEU A 767 -38.71 95.47 -87.34
C LEU A 767 -37.74 96.50 -87.95
N MET A 768 -36.52 96.09 -88.31
CA MET A 768 -35.46 96.97 -88.85
C MET A 768 -35.30 96.92 -90.38
N LEU A 769 -36.20 96.23 -91.11
CA LEU A 769 -36.11 96.05 -92.57
C LEU A 769 -37.18 96.79 -93.40
N GLU A 770 -38.13 97.48 -92.76
CA GLU A 770 -39.08 98.38 -93.43
C GLU A 770 -39.04 99.78 -92.78
N ILE A 771 -38.26 100.71 -93.38
CA ILE A 771 -38.39 102.18 -93.42
C ILE A 771 -37.03 102.80 -93.83
N ASN A 772 -36.94 103.13 -95.12
CA ASN A 772 -35.98 104.00 -95.83
C ASN A 772 -36.39 103.83 -97.30
N GLU A 773 -36.87 104.82 -98.07
CA GLU A 773 -36.59 106.26 -98.20
C GLU A 773 -37.83 106.99 -98.78
N PRO A 774 -37.84 108.31 -99.10
CA PRO A 774 -37.08 109.46 -98.57
C PRO A 774 -38.01 110.67 -98.25
N GLY A 775 -37.44 111.83 -97.85
CA GLY A 775 -38.05 113.14 -98.15
C GLY A 775 -38.10 114.21 -97.03
N HIS A 776 -37.20 115.19 -97.11
CA HIS A 776 -37.13 116.44 -96.32
C HIS A 776 -38.48 117.18 -96.16
N CYS A 777 -38.76 117.92 -95.07
CA CYS A 777 -38.21 119.27 -94.91
C CYS A 777 -38.29 119.89 -93.49
N TRP A 778 -37.22 120.63 -93.17
CA TRP A 778 -36.93 121.58 -92.09
C TRP A 778 -38.09 122.23 -91.29
N SER A 779 -37.99 122.12 -89.96
CA SER A 779 -38.05 123.22 -88.99
C SER A 779 -37.32 122.81 -87.69
#